data_AF-A0A9P1CM87-F1
#
_entry.id   AF-A0A9P1CM87-F1
#
_cell.length_a   1.000
_cell.length_b   1.000
_cell.length_c   1.000
_cell.angle_alpha   90.00
_cell.angle_beta   90.00
_cell.angle_gamma   90.00
#
_symmetry.space_group_name_H-M   'P 1'
#
loop_
_entity.id
_entity.type
_entity.pdbx_description
1 polymer ?
#
loop_
_entity_poly.entity_id
_entity_poly.type
_entity_poly.pdbx_seq_one_letter_code
_entity_poly.pdbx_strand_id
1 'polypeptide(L)'
;MSRPQYDPLMDEIFAISSGEELSREPLVSPKYVMRAAEILAVDLLEESFLVPVLKTLLPSLSNAYQSGCLEEDPCTVCEFGYAFQELPSSLSLLAKERQAQRQVAPEHPERACEECGGEPIDYCPACEGVFCRGCFQRLHCRGRRAEHLRLDLSMAGFKMKSNVETMQNQVVNVQWHPFHDDHGIRYYYNFETHRLLRLQLMCIERSCAKLLFVRDAMAAAKLSAPSARRVYPRVSASERAKLRAGLAEDDFEGFCVNTAPNSEEVRENVIEKPATDAFRHDAQYMATHISIAPPESKLDLTVRDTRALPTPASLGAVHSALGHPLRSDRNGFAPAGHPSDEFYDAAAARAPPQPVPDTTQKLENEFLETIEASWYTGDAEPDLWRQYAKRAEELLITMPLDRILRVLKAFVMAKYRGPDLLNRIAAELARETKNASSTRLCQVFHWLAKAGIRDQTLMSLMGNEALFRLSDDFVLDMYIEVMNAHARLDLRNPRLVAAMLREMAPFFRELSKDQCSAVAPLTVMTVFSDDARVQYLSRCAELNMGLPVRMTQPAVLKQFRLLEDCLRLDYHPTNLPGQVQLWLQNLKAESEALDNVESTPLSPVEDDICRVLQEEMNVAVTPCLPDGVLTLHLVMGKTVLQVMDEYHDYYVTAAMNEGHQRQRLIRAETKLQQRLIWRRGWRLLTLDAEEWRKLTDDIYKKDLLEELLVHGQRSIRH
;
A
#
# COMPACT_ATOMS: atom_id res chain seq x y z
N MET A 1 57.42 -20.82 15.44
CA MET A 1 56.09 -20.76 14.80
C MET A 1 56.17 -21.55 13.51
N SER A 2 55.30 -22.55 13.35
CA SER A 2 55.20 -23.36 12.14
C SER A 2 54.68 -22.50 10.98
N ARG A 3 55.17 -22.71 9.75
CA ARG A 3 54.64 -22.02 8.55
C ARG A 3 53.10 -22.17 8.49
N PRO A 4 52.33 -21.09 8.29
CA PRO A 4 50.94 -21.22 7.91
C PRO A 4 50.88 -21.87 6.53
N GLN A 5 50.00 -22.85 6.37
CA GLN A 5 49.70 -23.46 5.07
C GLN A 5 49.04 -22.38 4.18
N TYR A 6 49.45 -22.31 2.92
CA TYR A 6 48.86 -21.43 1.89
C TYR A 6 47.32 -21.54 1.90
N ASP A 7 46.64 -20.43 2.15
CA ASP A 7 45.18 -20.35 2.29
C ASP A 7 44.60 -19.60 1.07
N PRO A 8 43.98 -20.31 0.09
CA PRO A 8 43.45 -19.71 -1.13
C PRO A 8 42.32 -18.70 -0.90
N LEU A 9 41.74 -18.67 0.30
CA LEU A 9 40.78 -17.64 0.70
C LEU A 9 41.43 -16.26 0.87
N MET A 10 42.73 -16.15 1.15
CA MET A 10 43.43 -14.87 1.25
C MET A 10 43.48 -14.16 -0.10
N ASP A 11 43.67 -14.88 -1.20
CA ASP A 11 43.70 -14.29 -2.54
C ASP A 11 42.34 -13.66 -2.94
N GLU A 12 41.23 -14.19 -2.42
CA GLU A 12 39.86 -13.68 -2.63
C GLU A 12 39.58 -12.37 -1.85
N ILE A 13 40.24 -12.17 -0.70
CA ILE A 13 40.15 -10.92 0.11
C ILE A 13 40.75 -9.73 -0.68
N PHE A 14 41.74 -10.00 -1.52
CA PHE A 14 42.70 -9.00 -1.97
C PHE A 14 42.57 -8.61 -3.45
N ALA A 15 41.84 -9.39 -4.25
CA ALA A 15 41.51 -9.07 -5.65
C ALA A 15 40.52 -7.89 -5.83
N ILE A 16 39.87 -7.41 -4.75
CA ILE A 16 38.84 -6.35 -4.82
C ILE A 16 39.45 -4.93 -4.76
N SER A 17 40.75 -4.79 -4.48
CA SER A 17 41.38 -3.49 -4.14
C SER A 17 42.13 -2.77 -5.28
N SER A 18 42.16 -3.30 -6.51
CA SER A 18 42.98 -2.73 -7.61
C SER A 18 42.22 -1.80 -8.58
N GLY A 19 41.06 -1.25 -8.20
CA GLY A 19 40.29 -0.30 -9.02
C GLY A 19 40.33 1.12 -8.47
N GLU A 20 40.78 2.08 -9.29
CA GLU A 20 40.82 3.52 -8.99
C GLU A 20 39.41 4.14 -8.81
N GLU A 21 38.75 3.94 -7.67
CA GLU A 21 37.58 4.75 -7.23
C GLU A 21 37.72 5.15 -5.75
N LEU A 22 38.45 6.24 -5.50
CA LEU A 22 38.84 6.79 -4.19
C LEU A 22 37.69 7.39 -3.34
N SER A 23 36.42 7.01 -3.53
CA SER A 23 35.30 7.60 -2.76
C SER A 23 34.33 6.61 -2.12
N ARG A 24 34.53 5.30 -2.27
CA ARG A 24 33.71 4.28 -1.59
C ARG A 24 34.46 3.75 -0.38
N GLU A 25 33.84 3.81 0.80
CA GLU A 25 34.33 3.07 1.98
C GLU A 25 34.55 1.61 1.58
N PRO A 26 35.66 0.96 1.98
CA PRO A 26 35.93 -0.41 1.60
C PRO A 26 34.76 -1.29 2.03
N LEU A 27 34.33 -2.19 1.14
CA LEU A 27 33.32 -3.22 1.39
C LEU A 27 33.85 -4.22 2.42
N VAL A 28 33.87 -3.80 3.69
CA VAL A 28 34.34 -4.63 4.78
C VAL A 28 33.21 -5.60 5.14
N SER A 29 33.38 -6.89 4.86
CA SER A 29 32.48 -7.95 5.31
C SER A 29 32.79 -8.36 6.77
N PRO A 30 31.79 -8.80 7.57
CA PRO A 30 32.01 -9.36 8.91
C PRO A 30 33.07 -10.47 8.93
N LYS A 31 33.12 -11.29 7.87
CA LYS A 31 34.11 -12.37 7.71
C LYS A 31 35.56 -11.86 7.80
N TYR A 32 35.84 -10.70 7.21
CA TYR A 32 37.17 -10.10 7.23
C TYR A 32 37.52 -9.50 8.60
N VAL A 33 36.54 -8.92 9.29
CA VAL A 33 36.73 -8.45 10.67
C VAL A 33 37.01 -9.61 11.62
N MET A 34 36.32 -10.75 11.47
CA MET A 34 36.61 -11.96 12.25
C MET A 34 38.03 -12.46 12.01
N ARG A 35 38.47 -12.50 10.74
CA ARG A 35 39.82 -12.96 10.40
C ARG A 35 40.90 -12.01 10.90
N ALA A 36 40.69 -10.71 10.82
CA ALA A 36 41.60 -9.72 11.42
C ALA A 36 41.67 -9.87 12.94
N ALA A 37 40.54 -10.12 13.60
CA ALA A 37 40.50 -10.38 15.04
C ALA A 37 41.28 -11.67 15.40
N GLU A 38 41.13 -12.75 14.62
CA GLU A 38 41.91 -13.98 14.80
C GLU A 38 43.42 -13.74 14.65
N ILE A 39 43.85 -12.98 13.64
CA ILE A 39 45.27 -12.65 13.41
C ILE A 39 45.84 -11.84 14.58
N LEU A 40 45.04 -10.92 15.13
CA LEU A 40 45.44 -10.04 16.22
C LEU A 40 45.14 -10.63 17.62
N ALA A 41 44.64 -11.86 17.69
CA ALA A 41 44.20 -12.51 18.93
C ALA A 41 43.20 -11.68 19.77
N VAL A 42 42.28 -10.98 19.09
CA VAL A 42 41.18 -10.20 19.69
C VAL A 42 39.94 -11.08 19.82
N ASP A 43 39.37 -11.21 21.01
CA ASP A 43 38.08 -11.88 21.20
C ASP A 43 36.93 -10.89 20.93
N LEU A 44 36.26 -11.02 19.78
CA LEU A 44 35.15 -10.14 19.41
C LEU A 44 33.91 -10.26 20.30
N LEU A 45 33.80 -11.32 21.12
CA LEU A 45 32.71 -11.48 22.08
C LEU A 45 32.96 -10.62 23.33
N GLU A 46 34.19 -10.64 23.86
CA GLU A 46 34.59 -9.84 25.02
C GLU A 46 34.91 -8.38 24.63
N GLU A 47 35.48 -8.18 23.44
CA GLU A 47 36.02 -6.91 22.96
C GLU A 47 35.31 -6.37 21.71
N SER A 48 33.99 -6.57 21.63
CA SER A 48 33.13 -6.10 20.52
C SER A 48 33.30 -4.61 20.16
N PHE A 49 33.73 -3.77 21.11
CA PHE A 49 34.03 -2.35 20.87
C PHE A 49 35.22 -2.12 19.91
N LEU A 50 36.05 -3.13 19.65
CA LEU A 50 37.17 -3.06 18.70
C LEU A 50 36.74 -3.26 17.24
N VAL A 51 35.51 -3.70 16.97
CA VAL A 51 35.00 -3.91 15.60
C VAL A 51 35.17 -2.70 14.68
N PRO A 52 34.88 -1.44 15.08
CA PRO A 52 35.13 -0.27 14.24
C PRO A 52 36.63 -0.03 13.97
N VAL A 53 37.49 -0.30 14.95
CA VAL A 53 38.95 -0.16 14.81
C VAL A 53 39.48 -1.18 13.82
N LEU A 54 39.04 -2.43 13.92
CA LEU A 54 39.39 -3.48 12.97
C LEU A 54 38.92 -3.17 11.54
N LYS A 55 37.73 -2.57 11.38
CA LYS A 55 37.25 -2.08 10.07
C LYS A 55 38.19 -1.06 9.45
N THR A 56 38.70 -0.12 10.25
CA THR A 56 39.64 0.90 9.77
C THR A 56 41.03 0.36 9.46
N LEU A 57 41.46 -0.73 10.12
CA LEU A 57 42.79 -1.32 9.94
C LEU A 57 42.87 -2.32 8.79
N LEU A 58 41.75 -2.89 8.36
CA LEU A 58 41.69 -3.90 7.31
C LEU A 58 42.39 -3.50 5.99
N PRO A 59 42.24 -2.26 5.46
CA PRO A 59 42.97 -1.84 4.27
C PRO A 59 44.49 -1.82 4.44
N SER A 60 44.98 -1.41 5.63
CA SER A 60 46.41 -1.38 5.93
C SER A 60 46.98 -2.78 6.12
N LEU A 61 46.24 -3.67 6.79
CA LEU A 61 46.60 -5.09 6.92
C LEU A 61 46.63 -5.79 5.55
N SER A 62 45.66 -5.49 4.69
CA SER A 62 45.61 -5.96 3.30
C SER A 62 46.86 -5.57 2.52
N ASN A 63 47.24 -4.29 2.55
CA ASN A 63 48.42 -3.81 1.84
C ASN A 63 49.73 -4.42 2.38
N ALA A 64 49.85 -4.58 3.70
CA ALA A 64 51.01 -5.21 4.32
C ALA A 64 51.16 -6.70 3.96
N TYR A 65 50.03 -7.41 3.80
CA TYR A 65 50.01 -8.80 3.35
C TYR A 65 50.38 -8.93 1.88
N GLN A 66 49.76 -8.14 0.99
CA GLN A 66 50.03 -8.18 -0.45
C GLN A 66 51.48 -7.83 -0.80
N SER A 67 52.11 -6.96 -0.01
CA SER A 67 53.52 -6.57 -0.21
C SER A 67 54.53 -7.57 0.32
N GLY A 68 54.10 -8.68 0.94
CA GLY A 68 54.99 -9.65 1.58
C GLY A 68 55.68 -9.11 2.86
N CYS A 69 55.39 -7.87 3.26
CA CYS A 69 56.00 -7.20 4.42
C CYS A 69 55.61 -7.79 5.77
N LEU A 70 54.66 -8.72 5.81
CA LEU A 70 54.31 -9.49 7.01
C LEU A 70 55.23 -10.69 7.26
N GLU A 71 55.94 -11.20 6.25
CA GLU A 71 56.80 -12.38 6.39
C GLU A 71 58.28 -12.03 6.61
N GLU A 72 58.76 -10.90 6.07
CA GLU A 72 60.20 -10.62 6.01
C GLU A 72 60.75 -9.73 7.13
N ASP A 73 59.88 -9.00 7.85
CA ASP A 73 60.33 -8.11 8.92
C ASP A 73 59.44 -8.22 10.18
N PRO A 74 59.93 -8.83 11.29
CA PRO A 74 59.20 -8.87 12.56
C PRO A 74 58.91 -7.46 13.09
N CYS A 75 59.61 -6.41 12.61
CA CYS A 75 59.33 -5.03 13.00
C CYS A 75 57.99 -4.49 12.48
N THR A 76 57.48 -4.90 11.31
CA THR A 76 56.19 -4.37 10.80
C THR A 76 55.00 -4.90 11.59
N VAL A 77 55.04 -6.18 11.99
CA VAL A 77 54.08 -6.77 12.93
C VAL A 77 54.24 -6.14 14.32
N CYS A 78 55.47 -5.79 14.72
CA CYS A 78 55.69 -5.01 15.93
C CYS A 78 55.20 -3.57 15.81
N GLU A 79 55.27 -2.86 14.68
CA GLU A 79 54.74 -1.49 14.55
C GLU A 79 53.21 -1.48 14.64
N PHE A 80 52.53 -2.44 14.01
CA PHE A 80 51.10 -2.65 14.23
C PHE A 80 50.81 -3.09 15.67
N GLY A 81 51.64 -3.97 16.23
CA GLY A 81 51.57 -4.40 17.63
C GLY A 81 51.85 -3.28 18.64
N TYR A 82 52.69 -2.30 18.31
CA TYR A 82 53.01 -1.11 19.12
C TYR A 82 51.86 -0.12 19.02
N ALA A 83 51.30 0.11 17.84
CA ALA A 83 50.04 0.86 17.70
C ALA A 83 48.91 0.19 18.51
N PHE A 84 48.84 -1.15 18.50
CA PHE A 84 47.88 -1.93 19.29
C PHE A 84 48.22 -2.07 20.78
N GLN A 85 49.48 -1.88 21.21
CA GLN A 85 49.88 -1.85 22.64
C GLN A 85 49.73 -0.46 23.25
N GLU A 86 49.83 0.61 22.44
CA GLU A 86 49.52 1.97 22.86
C GLU A 86 48.01 2.26 22.88
N LEU A 87 47.21 1.50 22.12
CA LEU A 87 45.75 1.59 22.09
C LEU A 87 45.07 1.27 23.45
N PRO A 88 45.44 0.20 24.18
CA PRO A 88 44.99 -0.06 25.56
C PRO A 88 45.42 1.04 26.52
N SER A 89 46.59 1.64 26.34
CA SER A 89 47.05 2.75 27.19
C SER A 89 46.21 4.01 26.96
N SER A 90 45.90 4.32 25.70
CA SER A 90 45.06 5.44 25.26
C SER A 90 43.57 5.24 25.59
N LEU A 91 43.06 4.02 25.42
CA LEU A 91 41.69 3.64 25.77
C LEU A 91 41.51 3.45 27.28
N SER A 92 42.54 3.01 28.01
CA SER A 92 42.52 3.02 29.48
C SER A 92 42.62 4.43 30.05
N LEU A 93 43.30 5.37 29.36
CA LEU A 93 43.25 6.80 29.68
C LEU A 93 41.85 7.38 29.44
N LEU A 94 41.19 7.03 28.33
CA LEU A 94 39.79 7.41 28.09
C LEU A 94 38.81 6.71 29.06
N ALA A 95 39.10 5.48 29.50
CA ALA A 95 38.32 4.77 30.52
C ALA A 95 38.55 5.34 31.92
N LYS A 96 39.78 5.75 32.25
CA LYS A 96 40.17 6.42 33.50
C LYS A 96 39.70 7.87 33.55
N GLU A 97 39.69 8.62 32.45
CA GLU A 97 39.02 9.92 32.34
C GLU A 97 37.51 9.77 32.52
N ARG A 98 36.89 8.73 31.94
CA ARG A 98 35.49 8.39 32.22
C ARG A 98 35.24 7.96 33.67
N GLN A 99 36.22 7.38 34.36
CA GLN A 99 36.15 7.01 35.78
C GLN A 99 36.45 8.20 36.73
N ALA A 100 37.32 9.12 36.36
CA ALA A 100 37.61 10.35 37.09
C ALA A 100 36.43 11.35 36.97
N GLN A 101 35.82 11.43 35.79
CA GLN A 101 34.57 12.17 35.57
C GLN A 101 33.33 11.52 36.24
N ARG A 102 33.46 10.30 36.81
CA ARG A 102 32.43 9.70 37.68
C ARG A 102 32.49 10.18 39.13
N GLN A 103 33.61 10.74 39.60
CA GLN A 103 33.79 11.09 41.01
C GLN A 103 33.57 12.57 41.35
N VAL A 104 33.31 13.43 40.35
CA VAL A 104 32.88 14.81 40.59
C VAL A 104 31.66 15.10 39.73
N ALA A 105 30.47 14.87 40.28
CA ALA A 105 29.21 15.26 39.65
C ALA A 105 28.38 16.08 40.65
N PRO A 106 27.90 17.28 40.27
CA PRO A 106 27.03 18.10 41.10
C PRO A 106 25.64 17.47 41.17
N GLU A 107 24.97 17.60 42.32
CA GLU A 107 23.58 17.20 42.54
C GLU A 107 22.67 17.90 41.51
N HIS A 108 22.08 17.13 40.60
CA HIS A 108 21.06 17.62 39.67
C HIS A 108 19.67 17.29 40.21
N PRO A 109 18.67 18.17 40.00
CA PRO A 109 17.34 18.03 40.58
C PRO A 109 16.64 16.79 40.01
N GLU A 110 16.15 15.94 40.90
CA GLU A 110 15.29 14.81 40.61
C GLU A 110 14.11 15.28 39.75
N ARG A 111 14.05 14.85 38.49
CA ARG A 111 12.91 15.17 37.63
C ARG A 111 11.73 14.34 38.09
N ALA A 112 10.71 15.01 38.61
CA ALA A 112 9.43 14.41 38.97
C ALA A 112 8.54 14.24 37.72
N CYS A 113 7.54 13.35 37.80
CA CYS A 113 6.50 13.18 36.78
C CYS A 113 5.83 14.54 36.51
N GLU A 114 5.76 14.93 35.23
CA GLU A 114 5.29 16.26 34.83
C GLU A 114 3.83 16.55 35.21
N GLU A 115 3.03 15.50 35.44
CA GLU A 115 1.60 15.63 35.72
C GLU A 115 1.26 15.60 37.20
N CYS A 116 1.94 14.75 37.98
CA CYS A 116 1.60 14.55 39.40
C CYS A 116 2.75 14.79 40.38
N GLY A 117 3.96 15.05 39.89
CA GLY A 117 5.15 15.20 40.72
C GLY A 117 5.66 13.90 41.37
N GLY A 118 5.09 12.74 41.04
CA GLY A 118 5.56 11.43 41.53
C GLY A 118 6.80 10.93 40.79
N GLU A 119 7.37 9.80 41.22
CA GLU A 119 8.53 9.19 40.56
C GLU A 119 8.21 8.78 39.11
N PRO A 120 8.94 9.29 38.11
CA PRO A 120 8.70 8.92 36.71
C PRO A 120 9.27 7.54 36.41
N ILE A 121 8.47 6.70 35.78
CA ILE A 121 8.85 5.33 35.37
C ILE A 121 8.86 5.24 33.84
N ASP A 122 8.07 6.06 33.16
CA ASP A 122 7.85 5.98 31.72
C ASP A 122 8.23 7.29 31.03
N TYR A 123 8.94 7.21 29.91
CA TYR A 123 9.22 8.34 29.03
C TYR A 123 8.47 8.18 27.70
N CYS A 124 7.89 9.29 27.22
CA CYS A 124 7.21 9.36 25.94
C CYS A 124 8.02 10.21 24.95
N PRO A 125 8.62 9.64 23.89
CA PRO A 125 9.39 10.41 22.91
C PRO A 125 8.56 11.43 22.14
N ALA A 126 7.29 11.12 21.88
CA ALA A 126 6.40 12.00 21.12
C ALA A 126 5.87 13.18 21.94
N CYS A 127 5.77 13.02 23.26
CA CYS A 127 5.41 14.12 24.18
C CYS A 127 6.65 14.82 24.75
N GLU A 128 7.85 14.27 24.57
CA GLU A 128 9.11 14.68 25.21
C GLU A 128 9.02 14.76 26.74
N GLY A 129 8.12 13.98 27.36
CA GLY A 129 7.79 14.09 28.78
C GLY A 129 8.04 12.82 29.58
N VAL A 130 8.34 12.98 30.87
CA VAL A 130 8.50 11.89 31.85
C VAL A 130 7.27 11.76 32.75
N PHE A 131 6.75 10.54 32.87
CA PHE A 131 5.50 10.24 33.54
C PHE A 131 5.66 9.09 34.53
N CYS A 132 4.91 9.13 35.63
CA CYS A 132 4.66 7.92 36.42
C CYS A 132 3.71 7.00 35.62
N ARG A 133 3.70 5.71 35.95
CA ARG A 133 2.91 4.69 35.24
C ARG A 133 1.42 5.04 35.13
N GLY A 134 0.85 5.59 36.20
CA GLY A 134 -0.55 6.00 36.25
C GLY A 134 -0.88 7.21 35.37
N CYS A 135 0.00 8.20 35.31
CA CYS A 135 -0.19 9.38 34.45
C CYS A 135 0.02 9.04 32.98
N PHE A 136 1.01 8.19 32.66
CA PHE A 136 1.23 7.71 31.31
C PHE A 136 -0.02 6.99 30.77
N GLN A 137 -0.51 5.98 31.49
CA GLN A 137 -1.70 5.22 31.07
C GLN A 137 -2.93 6.11 30.93
N ARG A 138 -3.16 7.02 31.87
CA ARG A 138 -4.34 7.91 31.83
C ARG A 138 -4.32 8.87 30.64
N LEU A 139 -3.15 9.41 30.30
CA LEU A 139 -2.99 10.35 29.19
C LEU A 139 -2.87 9.68 27.82
N HIS A 140 -2.38 8.44 27.79
CA HIS A 140 -2.12 7.69 26.56
C HIS A 140 -3.10 6.52 26.37
N CYS A 141 -4.21 6.43 27.10
CA CYS A 141 -5.27 5.43 26.82
C CYS A 141 -6.38 5.97 25.89
N ARG A 142 -6.39 7.26 25.57
CA ARG A 142 -7.45 7.89 24.77
C ARG A 142 -6.90 8.86 23.72
N GLY A 143 -7.59 8.94 22.58
CA GLY A 143 -7.26 9.85 21.49
C GLY A 143 -5.93 9.53 20.80
N ARG A 144 -5.37 10.53 20.11
CA ARG A 144 -4.14 10.35 19.30
C ARG A 144 -2.89 9.97 20.11
N ARG A 145 -2.91 10.19 21.43
CA ARG A 145 -1.81 9.81 22.33
C ARG A 145 -1.73 8.31 22.57
N ALA A 146 -2.78 7.55 22.24
CA ALA A 146 -2.77 6.09 22.36
C ALA A 146 -1.76 5.39 21.44
N GLU A 147 -1.28 6.09 20.41
CA GLU A 147 -0.28 5.57 19.48
C GLU A 147 1.17 5.89 19.89
N HIS A 148 1.38 6.64 20.98
CA HIS A 148 2.73 7.03 21.38
C HIS A 148 3.50 5.87 22.02
N LEU A 149 4.79 5.76 21.69
CA LEU A 149 5.69 4.75 22.24
C LEU A 149 5.96 5.00 23.73
N ARG A 150 5.94 3.93 24.52
CA ARG A 150 6.28 3.91 25.95
C ARG A 150 7.69 3.35 26.13
N LEU A 151 8.59 4.14 26.70
CA LEU A 151 9.93 3.68 27.09
C LEU A 151 10.03 3.60 28.62
N ASP A 152 10.30 2.40 29.13
CA ASP A 152 10.45 2.17 30.57
C ASP A 152 11.85 2.61 31.02
N LEU A 153 11.88 3.63 31.88
CA LEU A 153 13.11 4.21 32.44
C LEU A 153 13.84 3.23 33.36
N SER A 154 13.17 2.20 33.90
CA SER A 154 13.81 1.18 34.75
C SER A 154 14.54 0.11 33.93
N MET A 155 14.05 -0.18 32.71
CA MET A 155 14.65 -1.16 31.79
C MET A 155 15.79 -0.55 30.97
N ALA A 156 15.76 0.76 30.76
CA ALA A 156 16.81 1.50 30.11
C ALA A 156 17.83 1.95 31.17
N GLY A 157 18.91 1.18 31.39
CA GLY A 157 19.94 1.44 32.41
C GLY A 157 20.75 2.74 32.23
N PHE A 158 20.11 3.90 32.11
CA PHE A 158 20.68 5.21 31.89
C PHE A 158 20.56 6.09 33.14
N LYS A 159 21.69 6.64 33.63
CA LYS A 159 21.68 7.93 34.33
C LYS A 159 21.76 9.02 33.25
N MET A 160 20.71 9.83 33.10
CA MET A 160 20.63 10.88 32.08
C MET A 160 21.74 11.93 32.26
N LYS A 161 22.57 12.14 31.23
CA LYS A 161 23.33 13.38 31.03
C LYS A 161 22.63 14.20 29.95
N SER A 162 22.51 15.50 30.16
CA SER A 162 21.93 16.46 29.22
C SER A 162 22.88 16.67 28.04
N ASN A 163 22.65 15.96 26.93
CA ASN A 163 22.96 16.41 25.57
C ASN A 163 22.25 15.51 24.55
N VAL A 164 21.19 16.05 23.94
CA VAL A 164 20.27 15.33 23.04
C VAL A 164 20.91 14.99 21.70
N GLU A 165 21.97 15.69 21.29
CA GLU A 165 22.64 15.48 20.00
C GLU A 165 23.56 14.27 19.95
N THR A 166 24.03 13.75 21.09
CA THR A 166 24.93 12.58 21.11
C THR A 166 24.19 11.24 21.26
N MET A 167 22.90 11.25 21.58
CA MET A 167 22.10 10.04 21.84
C MET A 167 21.45 9.43 20.58
N GLN A 168 21.40 10.14 19.45
CA GLN A 168 20.70 9.65 18.26
C GLN A 168 21.47 8.57 17.47
N ASN A 169 22.74 8.33 17.78
CA ASN A 169 23.60 7.38 17.02
C ASN A 169 24.05 6.13 17.79
N GLN A 170 23.59 5.90 19.03
CA GLN A 170 24.05 4.76 19.86
C GLN A 170 22.91 3.94 20.47
N VAL A 171 21.89 3.62 19.67
CA VAL A 171 20.90 2.61 20.03
C VAL A 171 20.91 1.51 18.99
N VAL A 172 21.98 0.71 19.04
CA VAL A 172 21.89 -0.71 18.76
C VAL A 172 22.65 -1.38 19.91
N ASN A 173 22.01 -2.39 20.50
CA ASN A 173 22.58 -3.25 21.53
C ASN A 173 24.06 -3.58 21.21
N VAL A 174 24.96 -3.58 22.21
CA VAL A 174 26.45 -3.63 22.07
C VAL A 174 26.96 -4.73 21.12
N GLN A 175 26.12 -5.73 20.84
CA GLN A 175 26.39 -6.93 20.07
C GLN A 175 26.12 -6.82 18.55
N TRP A 176 25.46 -5.77 18.05
CA TRP A 176 25.10 -5.64 16.62
C TRP A 176 25.89 -4.53 15.93
N HIS A 177 26.73 -4.91 14.97
CA HIS A 177 27.63 -3.98 14.29
C HIS A 177 27.17 -3.72 12.84
N PRO A 178 27.20 -2.47 12.36
CA PRO A 178 26.72 -2.11 11.03
C PRO A 178 27.76 -2.42 9.94
N PHE A 179 27.33 -2.99 8.82
CA PHE A 179 28.13 -3.28 7.63
C PHE A 179 27.38 -2.82 6.38
N HIS A 180 28.09 -2.73 5.25
CA HIS A 180 27.50 -2.41 3.94
C HIS A 180 27.79 -3.56 2.97
N ASP A 181 26.81 -3.93 2.15
CA ASP A 181 27.03 -4.88 1.06
C ASP A 181 27.56 -4.16 -0.19
N ASP A 182 27.86 -4.93 -1.24
CA ASP A 182 28.35 -4.48 -2.54
C ASP A 182 27.47 -3.43 -3.23
N HIS A 183 26.20 -3.33 -2.83
CA HIS A 183 25.24 -2.35 -3.32
C HIS A 183 25.16 -1.10 -2.43
N GLY A 184 25.98 -1.01 -1.37
CA GLY A 184 25.95 0.07 -0.39
C GLY A 184 24.79 -0.02 0.61
N ILE A 185 24.08 -1.15 0.67
CA ILE A 185 22.95 -1.33 1.57
C ILE A 185 23.45 -1.71 2.97
N ARG A 186 23.03 -0.94 3.96
CA ARG A 186 23.41 -1.17 5.37
C ARG A 186 22.70 -2.39 5.95
N TYR A 187 23.47 -3.31 6.51
CA TYR A 187 22.98 -4.43 7.33
C TYR A 187 23.69 -4.47 8.68
N TYR A 188 23.17 -5.25 9.63
CA TYR A 188 23.78 -5.44 10.93
C TYR A 188 24.19 -6.89 11.11
N TYR A 189 25.35 -7.13 11.70
CA TYR A 189 25.84 -8.46 12.02
C TYR A 189 26.12 -8.58 13.51
N ASN A 190 25.69 -9.68 14.10
CA ASN A 190 25.95 -10.00 15.49
C ASN A 190 26.97 -11.14 15.56
N PHE A 191 28.14 -10.85 16.14
CA PHE A 191 29.25 -11.79 16.21
C PHE A 191 29.02 -12.94 17.19
N GLU A 192 28.18 -12.76 18.21
CA GLU A 192 27.83 -13.81 19.18
C GLU A 192 26.87 -14.85 18.57
N THR A 193 25.87 -14.40 17.83
CA THR A 193 24.83 -15.26 17.27
C THR A 193 25.08 -15.67 15.83
N HIS A 194 26.10 -15.08 15.19
CA HIS A 194 26.38 -15.16 13.74
C HIS A 194 25.18 -14.81 12.85
N ARG A 195 24.23 -14.02 13.37
CA ARG A 195 23.03 -13.62 12.63
C ARG A 195 23.27 -12.33 11.86
N LEU A 196 22.71 -12.29 10.65
CA LEU A 196 22.69 -11.11 9.78
C LEU A 196 21.27 -10.53 9.75
N LEU A 197 21.16 -9.23 9.95
CA LEU A 197 19.90 -8.47 9.95
C LEU A 197 19.98 -7.38 8.88
N ARG A 198 19.32 -7.60 7.74
CA ARG A 198 19.08 -6.55 6.74
C ARG A 198 17.92 -5.67 7.21
N LEU A 199 18.04 -4.37 7.04
CA LEU A 199 17.12 -3.34 7.56
C LEU A 199 15.66 -3.46 7.08
N GLN A 200 15.30 -4.41 6.22
CA GLN A 200 13.92 -4.72 5.87
C GLN A 200 13.06 -5.18 7.05
N LEU A 201 13.66 -5.69 8.15
CA LEU A 201 12.92 -6.19 9.32
C LEU A 201 12.79 -5.20 10.51
N MET A 202 13.38 -3.99 10.45
CA MET A 202 13.26 -2.99 11.54
C MET A 202 12.24 -1.85 11.25
N CYS A 203 11.47 -1.94 10.17
CA CYS A 203 10.48 -0.90 9.82
C CYS A 203 9.15 -0.96 10.61
N ILE A 204 9.10 -1.68 11.74
CA ILE A 204 8.02 -1.53 12.73
C ILE A 204 8.29 -0.33 13.69
N GLU A 205 9.51 0.24 13.75
CA GLU A 205 9.86 1.27 14.75
C GLU A 205 10.47 2.59 14.21
N ARG A 206 10.40 2.90 12.90
CA ARG A 206 11.07 4.12 12.34
C ARG A 206 10.24 5.04 11.45
N SER A 207 8.93 5.12 11.64
CA SER A 207 8.08 6.08 10.91
C SER A 207 7.87 7.38 11.69
N CYS A 208 8.92 8.22 11.83
CA CYS A 208 8.76 9.64 12.19
C CYS A 208 9.91 10.59 11.78
N ALA A 209 11.01 10.10 11.21
CA ALA A 209 12.16 10.96 10.85
C ALA A 209 12.22 11.25 9.34
N LYS A 210 11.26 12.03 8.79
CA LYS A 210 11.39 12.67 7.47
C LYS A 210 10.59 13.99 7.44
N LEU A 211 11.04 14.97 8.20
CA LEU A 211 10.51 16.35 8.13
C LEU A 211 11.55 17.46 8.35
N LEU A 212 12.86 17.18 8.24
CA LEU A 212 13.90 18.17 8.58
C LEU A 212 14.96 18.47 7.51
N PHE A 213 14.83 17.98 6.27
CA PHE A 213 15.84 18.25 5.21
C PHE A 213 15.47 19.33 4.18
N VAL A 214 14.44 20.15 4.43
CA VAL A 214 14.04 21.26 3.51
C VAL A 214 14.23 22.66 4.12
N ARG A 215 14.87 22.78 5.29
CA ARG A 215 14.98 24.09 5.97
C ARG A 215 16.26 24.88 5.70
N ASP A 216 17.28 24.26 5.10
CA ASP A 216 18.59 24.91 4.87
C ASP A 216 18.76 25.52 3.47
N ALA A 217 17.76 25.42 2.58
CA ALA A 217 17.82 25.98 1.22
C ALA A 217 17.07 27.32 1.03
N MET A 218 16.56 27.96 2.09
CA MET A 218 15.76 29.21 1.98
C MET A 218 16.29 30.39 2.83
N ALA A 219 17.60 30.46 3.05
CA ALA A 219 18.23 31.60 3.75
C ALA A 219 18.61 32.79 2.85
N ALA A 220 18.28 32.79 1.55
CA ALA A 220 18.70 33.84 0.62
C ALA A 220 17.59 34.29 -0.34
N ALA A 221 16.51 34.89 0.18
CA ALA A 221 15.69 35.88 -0.55
C ALA A 221 14.71 36.55 0.41
N LYS A 222 15.00 37.79 0.81
CA LYS A 222 14.03 38.69 1.45
C LYS A 222 13.20 39.34 0.35
N LEU A 223 11.87 39.18 0.38
CA LEU A 223 10.88 40.19 -0.03
C LEU A 223 9.50 39.81 0.54
N SER A 224 8.78 40.82 0.98
CA SER A 224 7.69 40.80 1.98
C SER A 224 6.28 40.65 1.38
N ALA A 225 5.43 39.83 1.99
CA ALA A 225 3.96 40.01 2.02
C ALA A 225 3.33 39.24 3.22
N PRO A 226 2.25 39.75 3.84
CA PRO A 226 1.81 39.31 5.17
C PRO A 226 0.81 38.13 5.13
N SER A 227 1.02 37.14 6.00
CA SER A 227 0.07 36.05 6.26
C SER A 227 -0.64 36.30 7.60
N ALA A 228 -1.96 36.44 7.55
CA ALA A 228 -2.83 36.60 8.71
C ALA A 228 -3.01 35.26 9.45
N ARG A 229 -2.37 35.12 10.63
CA ARG A 229 -2.72 34.06 11.59
C ARG A 229 -3.64 34.63 12.66
N ARG A 230 -4.83 34.04 12.80
CA ARG A 230 -5.75 34.28 13.93
C ARG A 230 -5.15 33.69 15.20
N VAL A 231 -4.96 34.53 16.20
CA VAL A 231 -4.58 34.16 17.57
C VAL A 231 -5.85 33.96 18.38
N TYR A 232 -6.05 32.77 18.95
CA TYR A 232 -7.07 32.57 19.99
C TYR A 232 -6.41 32.77 21.37
N PRO A 233 -7.05 33.52 22.29
CA PRO A 233 -6.50 33.71 23.62
C PRO A 233 -6.65 32.43 24.46
N ARG A 234 -5.56 31.98 25.08
CA ARG A 234 -5.58 30.88 26.06
C ARG A 234 -5.93 31.45 27.43
N VAL A 235 -7.04 30.98 28.00
CA VAL A 235 -7.44 31.24 29.40
C VAL A 235 -6.46 30.53 30.34
N SER A 236 -6.04 31.22 31.39
CA SER A 236 -5.00 30.74 32.31
C SER A 236 -5.51 29.61 33.22
N ALA A 237 -4.60 28.75 33.69
CA ALA A 237 -4.93 27.68 34.64
C ALA A 237 -5.54 28.20 35.94
N SER A 238 -5.23 29.45 36.32
CA SER A 238 -5.79 30.11 37.50
C SER A 238 -7.28 30.45 37.38
N GLU A 239 -7.76 30.75 36.16
CA GLU A 239 -9.18 31.02 35.89
C GLU A 239 -10.00 29.74 35.86
N ARG A 240 -9.41 28.61 35.43
CA ARG A 240 -10.07 27.29 35.51
C ARG A 240 -10.20 26.77 36.94
N ALA A 241 -9.27 27.14 37.83
CA ALA A 241 -9.36 26.79 39.24
C ALA A 241 -10.48 27.57 39.96
N LYS A 242 -10.71 28.83 39.59
CA LYS A 242 -11.82 29.65 40.14
C LYS A 242 -13.20 29.16 39.69
N LEU A 243 -13.33 28.65 38.46
CA LEU A 243 -14.58 28.08 37.96
C LEU A 243 -14.96 26.73 38.60
N ARG A 244 -14.03 26.05 39.28
CA ARG A 244 -14.28 24.73 39.93
C ARG A 244 -14.52 24.80 41.43
N ALA A 245 -14.30 25.93 42.07
CA ALA A 245 -14.44 26.07 43.52
C ALA A 245 -15.86 26.45 44.00
N GLY A 246 -16.86 26.51 43.11
CA GLY A 246 -18.19 27.02 43.41
C GLY A 246 -19.36 26.05 43.19
N LEU A 247 -19.12 24.74 43.04
CA LEU A 247 -20.20 23.76 42.83
C LEU A 247 -20.22 22.75 43.97
N ALA A 248 -20.90 23.13 45.05
CA ALA A 248 -21.46 22.20 46.00
C ALA A 248 -22.96 22.50 46.12
N GLU A 249 -23.73 21.42 46.03
CA GLU A 249 -25.18 21.28 46.17
C GLU A 249 -26.04 21.51 44.92
N ASP A 250 -26.93 20.53 44.73
CA ASP A 250 -27.67 20.18 43.52
C ASP A 250 -28.68 21.23 43.11
N ASP A 251 -28.65 21.67 41.85
CA ASP A 251 -29.84 22.21 41.21
C ASP A 251 -29.88 21.96 39.69
N PHE A 252 -30.55 20.88 39.31
CA PHE A 252 -30.74 20.47 37.91
C PHE A 252 -31.56 21.50 37.12
N GLU A 253 -32.38 22.32 37.78
CA GLU A 253 -33.13 23.40 37.15
C GLU A 253 -32.22 24.54 36.68
N GLY A 254 -31.12 24.82 37.39
CA GLY A 254 -30.10 25.79 36.96
C GLY A 254 -29.34 25.37 35.70
N PHE A 255 -29.17 24.06 35.48
CA PHE A 255 -28.56 23.53 34.26
C PHE A 255 -29.48 23.72 33.04
N CYS A 256 -30.79 23.51 33.18
CA CYS A 256 -31.76 23.70 32.11
C CYS A 256 -31.93 25.17 31.72
N VAL A 257 -31.88 26.10 32.69
CA VAL A 257 -31.93 27.55 32.41
C VAL A 257 -30.65 28.05 31.72
N ASN A 258 -29.49 27.49 32.04
CA ASN A 258 -28.20 27.89 31.45
C ASN A 258 -27.89 27.26 30.09
N THR A 259 -28.66 26.24 29.67
CA THR A 259 -28.46 25.55 28.39
C THR A 259 -29.62 25.74 27.41
N ALA A 260 -30.72 26.36 27.83
CA ALA A 260 -31.77 26.80 26.93
C ALA A 260 -31.28 28.00 26.10
N PRO A 261 -31.45 28.00 24.76
CA PRO A 261 -31.01 29.09 23.91
C PRO A 261 -31.78 30.37 24.23
N ASN A 262 -31.05 31.45 24.54
CA ASN A 262 -31.63 32.73 24.90
C ASN A 262 -32.19 33.43 23.64
N SER A 263 -33.42 33.93 23.70
CA SER A 263 -34.16 34.45 22.54
C SER A 263 -33.59 35.76 21.94
N GLU A 264 -32.50 36.29 22.49
CA GLU A 264 -31.83 37.51 22.01
C GLU A 264 -30.62 37.26 21.07
N GLU A 265 -30.17 36.02 20.87
CA GLU A 265 -29.08 35.71 19.93
C GLU A 265 -29.52 35.55 18.46
N VAL A 266 -30.79 35.85 18.15
CA VAL A 266 -31.37 35.70 16.79
C VAL A 266 -31.31 37.00 15.97
N ARG A 267 -30.58 38.04 16.40
CA ARG A 267 -30.45 39.29 15.61
C ARG A 267 -29.02 39.59 15.17
N GLU A 268 -28.86 39.45 13.85
CA GLU A 268 -28.03 40.25 12.93
C GLU A 268 -26.52 39.96 12.85
N ASN A 269 -26.12 39.47 11.67
CA ASN A 269 -25.32 40.26 10.71
C ASN A 269 -25.59 39.75 9.29
N VAL A 270 -26.65 40.29 8.68
CA VAL A 270 -26.92 40.16 7.25
C VAL A 270 -25.93 41.07 6.52
N ILE A 271 -24.84 40.50 6.02
CA ILE A 271 -24.06 41.14 4.96
C ILE A 271 -24.72 40.74 3.66
N GLU A 272 -25.50 41.65 3.08
CA GLU A 272 -26.02 41.53 1.72
C GLU A 272 -24.86 41.36 0.74
N LYS A 273 -24.72 40.15 0.18
CA LYS A 273 -23.89 39.87 -0.99
C LYS A 273 -24.80 39.49 -2.16
N PRO A 274 -24.51 39.96 -3.38
CA PRO A 274 -25.43 39.88 -4.51
C PRO A 274 -25.72 38.44 -4.96
N ALA A 275 -26.97 38.21 -5.36
CA ALA A 275 -27.59 36.93 -5.67
C ALA A 275 -27.20 36.33 -7.04
N THR A 276 -25.91 36.20 -7.36
CA THR A 276 -25.47 35.66 -8.66
C THR A 276 -24.46 34.51 -8.60
N ASP A 277 -24.36 33.76 -7.49
CA ASP A 277 -23.51 32.55 -7.48
C ASP A 277 -24.18 31.39 -6.72
N ALA A 278 -24.97 30.59 -7.45
CA ALA A 278 -25.74 29.47 -6.91
C ALA A 278 -24.93 28.15 -6.79
N PHE A 279 -23.63 28.13 -7.10
CA PHE A 279 -22.88 26.89 -7.30
C PHE A 279 -21.78 26.60 -6.27
N ARG A 280 -21.71 27.34 -5.15
CA ARG A 280 -20.59 27.19 -4.20
C ARG A 280 -20.87 26.46 -2.89
N HIS A 281 -22.12 26.12 -2.56
CA HIS A 281 -22.41 25.57 -1.23
C HIS A 281 -22.43 24.04 -1.09
N ASP A 282 -22.41 23.26 -2.18
CA ASP A 282 -22.44 21.78 -2.09
C ASP A 282 -21.07 21.09 -2.28
N ALA A 283 -20.01 21.84 -2.56
CA ALA A 283 -18.70 21.28 -2.92
C ALA A 283 -17.80 20.87 -1.71
N GLN A 284 -18.23 21.11 -0.46
CA GLN A 284 -17.36 20.98 0.72
C GLN A 284 -17.52 19.69 1.55
N TYR A 285 -18.40 18.76 1.18
CA TYR A 285 -18.61 17.52 1.97
C TYR A 285 -18.57 16.18 1.21
N MET A 286 -18.22 16.16 -0.08
CA MET A 286 -18.12 14.92 -0.87
C MET A 286 -16.75 14.77 -1.53
N ALA A 287 -15.67 14.79 -0.74
CA ALA A 287 -14.32 14.52 -1.22
C ALA A 287 -13.88 13.09 -0.87
N THR A 288 -14.42 12.09 -1.59
CA THR A 288 -13.81 10.75 -1.64
C THR A 288 -13.94 10.15 -3.04
N HIS A 289 -12.76 10.07 -3.67
CA HIS A 289 -12.31 9.59 -4.99
C HIS A 289 -12.72 8.14 -5.37
N ILE A 290 -12.59 7.54 -6.58
CA ILE A 290 -12.56 7.81 -8.05
C ILE A 290 -12.64 6.41 -8.77
N SER A 291 -13.12 6.23 -10.04
CA SER A 291 -12.58 5.31 -11.11
C SER A 291 -13.41 5.12 -12.41
N ILE A 292 -12.88 4.75 -13.61
CA ILE A 292 -13.42 3.82 -14.66
C ILE A 292 -12.24 3.16 -15.39
N ALA A 293 -12.39 1.90 -15.88
CA ALA A 293 -11.61 1.28 -16.95
C ALA A 293 -12.48 0.97 -18.21
N PRO A 294 -11.93 0.96 -19.45
CA PRO A 294 -12.69 0.67 -20.68
C PRO A 294 -12.80 -0.84 -21.00
N PRO A 295 -13.63 -1.26 -21.97
CA PRO A 295 -13.94 -2.66 -22.22
C PRO A 295 -12.99 -3.36 -23.21
N GLU A 296 -12.68 -4.60 -22.84
CA GLU A 296 -12.43 -5.84 -23.60
C GLU A 296 -11.62 -5.81 -24.92
N SER A 297 -10.35 -6.17 -24.80
CA SER A 297 -9.73 -7.21 -25.64
C SER A 297 -9.30 -8.38 -24.74
N LYS A 298 -9.33 -9.60 -25.24
CA LYS A 298 -8.83 -10.79 -24.53
C LYS A 298 -7.36 -10.57 -24.17
N LEU A 299 -7.07 -10.30 -22.91
CA LEU A 299 -5.74 -10.48 -22.34
C LEU A 299 -5.47 -11.99 -22.26
N ASP A 300 -5.16 -12.60 -23.40
CA ASP A 300 -4.38 -13.82 -23.40
C ASP A 300 -2.97 -13.42 -22.97
N LEU A 301 -2.69 -13.54 -21.67
CA LEU A 301 -1.35 -13.53 -21.10
C LEU A 301 -0.55 -14.67 -21.74
N THR A 302 0.00 -14.43 -22.94
CA THR A 302 1.02 -15.29 -23.53
C THR A 302 2.34 -14.93 -22.87
N VAL A 303 2.60 -15.55 -21.72
CA VAL A 303 3.94 -15.54 -21.10
C VAL A 303 4.89 -16.17 -22.11
N ARG A 304 5.77 -15.37 -22.72
CA ARG A 304 6.88 -15.89 -23.52
C ARG A 304 7.85 -16.59 -22.57
N ASP A 305 7.77 -17.91 -22.51
CA ASP A 305 8.73 -18.72 -21.79
C ASP A 305 10.09 -18.69 -22.52
N THR A 306 11.03 -17.90 -22.02
CA THR A 306 12.40 -17.79 -22.57
C THR A 306 13.28 -19.00 -22.21
N ARG A 307 12.76 -19.98 -21.45
CA ARG A 307 13.48 -21.22 -21.09
C ARG A 307 13.70 -22.18 -22.26
N ALA A 308 13.09 -21.93 -23.42
CA ALA A 308 13.28 -22.75 -24.62
C ALA A 308 14.55 -22.42 -25.43
N LEU A 309 15.37 -21.45 -24.99
CA LEU A 309 16.67 -21.19 -25.60
C LEU A 309 17.68 -22.26 -25.12
N PRO A 310 18.41 -22.94 -26.03
CA PRO A 310 19.40 -23.93 -25.65
C PRO A 310 20.49 -23.27 -24.81
N THR A 311 20.60 -23.69 -23.54
CA THR A 311 21.62 -23.20 -22.62
C THR A 311 23.02 -23.58 -23.14
N PRO A 312 23.99 -22.66 -23.17
CA PRO A 312 25.34 -22.96 -23.63
C PRO A 312 25.97 -24.06 -22.75
N ALA A 313 26.67 -25.00 -23.41
CA ALA A 313 27.23 -26.22 -22.79
C ALA A 313 28.17 -25.96 -21.60
N SER A 314 28.66 -24.73 -21.43
CA SER A 314 29.52 -24.31 -20.32
C SER A 314 28.80 -24.14 -18.97
N LEU A 315 27.45 -24.16 -18.93
CA LEU A 315 26.66 -23.94 -17.70
C LEU A 315 26.00 -25.20 -17.13
N GLY A 316 26.18 -26.37 -17.76
CA GLY A 316 25.50 -27.61 -17.39
C GLY A 316 25.81 -28.11 -15.96
N ALA A 317 27.03 -27.90 -15.47
CA ALA A 317 27.43 -28.37 -14.13
C ALA A 317 26.87 -27.50 -12.99
N VAL A 318 26.63 -26.20 -13.24
CA VAL A 318 26.17 -25.25 -12.21
C VAL A 318 24.65 -25.32 -12.02
N HIS A 319 23.90 -25.61 -13.09
CA HIS A 319 22.44 -25.76 -12.97
C HIS A 319 21.99 -27.04 -12.28
N SER A 320 22.79 -28.12 -12.28
CA SER A 320 22.43 -29.32 -11.52
C SER A 320 22.48 -29.11 -9.99
N ALA A 321 23.23 -28.10 -9.51
CA ALA A 321 23.29 -27.74 -8.10
C ALA A 321 22.14 -26.82 -7.65
N LEU A 322 21.55 -26.05 -8.58
CA LEU A 322 20.45 -25.11 -8.31
C LEU A 322 19.05 -25.73 -8.48
N GLY A 323 18.95 -26.94 -9.03
CA GLY A 323 17.69 -27.67 -9.23
C GLY A 323 17.14 -28.38 -7.98
N HIS A 324 17.88 -28.37 -6.87
CA HIS A 324 17.37 -28.89 -5.60
C HIS A 324 16.77 -27.74 -4.78
N PRO A 325 15.45 -27.76 -4.49
CA PRO A 325 14.87 -26.77 -3.59
C PRO A 325 15.56 -26.91 -2.23
N LEU A 326 16.05 -25.79 -1.68
CA LEU A 326 16.53 -25.68 -0.31
C LEU A 326 15.38 -26.01 0.65
N ARG A 327 15.11 -27.31 0.86
CA ARG A 327 14.30 -27.79 1.96
C ARG A 327 15.08 -27.46 3.22
N SER A 328 14.44 -26.79 4.17
CA SER A 328 14.96 -26.70 5.52
C SER A 328 15.16 -28.14 6.03
N ASP A 329 16.40 -28.53 6.29
CA ASP A 329 16.70 -29.77 7.01
C ASP A 329 16.15 -29.63 8.43
N ARG A 330 14.91 -30.10 8.61
CA ARG A 330 14.26 -30.26 9.90
C ARG A 330 14.48 -31.67 10.48
N ASN A 331 15.50 -32.38 9.99
CA ASN A 331 15.92 -33.71 10.45
C ASN A 331 17.25 -33.68 11.23
N GLY A 332 17.61 -32.54 11.82
CA GLY A 332 18.60 -32.50 12.88
C GLY A 332 17.99 -33.07 14.15
N PHE A 333 18.27 -34.33 14.48
CA PHE A 333 18.02 -34.90 15.80
C PHE A 333 18.62 -33.98 16.86
N ALA A 334 17.77 -33.32 17.66
CA ALA A 334 18.21 -32.62 18.85
C ALA A 334 18.81 -33.65 19.83
N PRO A 335 19.90 -33.30 20.57
CA PRO A 335 20.49 -34.19 21.55
C PRO A 335 19.47 -34.51 22.65
N ALA A 336 19.33 -35.80 22.98
CA ALA A 336 18.43 -36.28 24.01
C ALA A 336 18.84 -35.71 25.38
N GLY A 337 17.98 -34.89 25.99
CA GLY A 337 18.17 -34.50 27.39
C GLY A 337 17.62 -33.15 27.87
N HIS A 338 16.81 -32.41 27.10
CA HIS A 338 16.22 -31.16 27.61
C HIS A 338 14.81 -31.39 28.21
N PRO A 339 14.62 -31.26 29.54
CA PRO A 339 13.37 -31.62 30.22
C PRO A 339 12.28 -30.51 30.16
N SER A 340 12.21 -29.75 29.07
CA SER A 340 11.27 -28.62 28.94
C SER A 340 10.32 -28.69 27.73
N ASP A 341 10.35 -29.76 26.94
CA ASP A 341 9.55 -29.88 25.70
C ASP A 341 8.35 -30.84 25.78
N GLU A 342 8.05 -31.43 26.95
CA GLU A 342 6.95 -32.38 27.11
C GLU A 342 5.53 -31.78 27.03
N PHE A 343 5.39 -30.47 26.82
CA PHE A 343 4.08 -29.80 26.69
C PHE A 343 3.77 -29.19 25.32
N TYR A 344 4.64 -29.36 24.31
CA TYR A 344 4.33 -28.96 22.93
C TYR A 344 3.71 -30.13 22.14
N ASP A 345 2.42 -30.35 22.40
CA ASP A 345 1.37 -30.76 21.45
C ASP A 345 1.78 -31.52 20.16
N ALA A 346 2.45 -32.66 20.31
CA ALA A 346 2.70 -33.61 19.21
C ALA A 346 1.40 -34.21 18.64
N ALA A 347 0.27 -34.05 19.33
CA ALA A 347 -1.06 -34.47 18.88
C ALA A 347 -1.66 -33.55 17.79
N ALA A 348 -1.10 -32.35 17.58
CA ALA A 348 -1.55 -31.40 16.55
C ALA A 348 -0.73 -31.47 15.25
N ALA A 349 0.11 -32.50 15.06
CA ALA A 349 0.59 -32.89 13.74
C ALA A 349 -0.61 -33.39 12.92
N ARG A 350 -1.40 -32.43 12.40
CA ARG A 350 -2.58 -32.68 11.56
C ARG A 350 -2.16 -33.70 10.50
N ALA A 351 -2.77 -34.88 10.57
CA ALA A 351 -2.66 -35.86 9.49
C ALA A 351 -2.86 -35.11 8.17
N PRO A 352 -2.06 -35.41 7.12
CA PRO A 352 -2.23 -34.75 5.83
C PRO A 352 -3.71 -34.85 5.45
N PRO A 353 -4.31 -33.75 4.95
CA PRO A 353 -5.73 -33.71 4.63
C PRO A 353 -6.06 -34.93 3.77
N GLN A 354 -7.10 -35.68 4.18
CA GLN A 354 -7.50 -36.87 3.42
C GLN A 354 -7.79 -36.46 1.97
N PRO A 355 -7.31 -37.24 0.98
CA PRO A 355 -7.54 -36.92 -0.41
C PRO A 355 -9.04 -36.85 -0.69
N VAL A 356 -9.47 -35.83 -1.44
CA VAL A 356 -10.86 -35.67 -1.87
C VAL A 356 -11.27 -36.92 -2.66
N PRO A 357 -12.41 -37.57 -2.33
CA PRO A 357 -12.86 -38.77 -3.04
C PRO A 357 -12.93 -38.57 -4.55
N ASP A 358 -12.50 -39.56 -5.34
CA ASP A 358 -12.52 -39.51 -6.81
C ASP A 358 -13.92 -39.23 -7.38
N THR A 359 -14.97 -39.68 -6.68
CA THR A 359 -16.37 -39.41 -7.03
C THR A 359 -16.68 -37.92 -6.97
N THR A 360 -16.26 -37.22 -5.91
CA THR A 360 -16.42 -35.78 -5.77
C THR A 360 -15.64 -35.04 -6.85
N GLN A 361 -14.41 -35.46 -7.13
CA GLN A 361 -13.60 -34.83 -8.18
C GLN A 361 -14.23 -34.95 -9.57
N LYS A 362 -14.88 -36.08 -9.88
CA LYS A 362 -15.64 -36.27 -11.13
C LYS A 362 -16.84 -35.34 -11.21
N LEU A 363 -17.64 -35.26 -10.15
CA LEU A 363 -18.79 -34.35 -10.09
C LEU A 363 -18.38 -32.87 -10.27
N GLU A 364 -17.25 -32.48 -9.68
CA GLU A 364 -16.69 -31.13 -9.87
C GLU A 364 -16.29 -30.87 -11.34
N ASN A 365 -15.67 -31.84 -12.02
CA ASN A 365 -15.27 -31.71 -13.41
C ASN A 365 -16.48 -31.66 -14.35
N GLU A 366 -17.44 -32.57 -14.17
CA GLU A 366 -18.70 -32.60 -14.94
C GLU A 366 -19.46 -31.28 -14.78
N PHE A 367 -19.49 -30.72 -13.56
CA PHE A 367 -20.08 -29.42 -13.30
C PHE A 367 -19.37 -28.28 -14.05
N LEU A 368 -18.03 -28.24 -14.00
CA LEU A 368 -17.23 -27.23 -14.71
C LEU A 368 -17.43 -27.30 -16.23
N GLU A 369 -17.42 -28.50 -16.80
CA GLU A 369 -17.69 -28.71 -18.22
C GLU A 369 -19.09 -28.22 -18.60
N THR A 370 -20.09 -28.47 -17.75
CA THR A 370 -21.47 -28.02 -17.97
C THR A 370 -21.55 -26.49 -17.99
N ILE A 371 -21.05 -25.79 -16.97
CA ILE A 371 -21.18 -24.33 -16.90
C ILE A 371 -20.35 -23.61 -17.97
N GLU A 372 -19.20 -24.16 -18.35
CA GLU A 372 -18.37 -23.59 -19.42
C GLU A 372 -19.02 -23.82 -20.80
N ALA A 373 -19.66 -24.98 -21.01
CA ALA A 373 -20.42 -25.24 -22.22
C ALA A 373 -21.64 -24.30 -22.32
N SER A 374 -22.42 -24.13 -21.26
CA SER A 374 -23.58 -23.21 -21.22
C SER A 374 -23.18 -21.75 -21.46
N TRP A 375 -22.02 -21.34 -20.94
CA TRP A 375 -21.51 -20.01 -21.27
C TRP A 375 -21.09 -19.90 -22.74
N TYR A 376 -20.43 -20.92 -23.30
CA TYR A 376 -19.98 -20.91 -24.69
C TYR A 376 -21.15 -20.93 -25.69
N THR A 377 -22.26 -21.59 -25.36
CA THR A 377 -23.52 -21.56 -26.14
C THR A 377 -24.25 -20.23 -26.05
N GLY A 378 -23.87 -19.36 -25.10
CA GLY A 378 -24.52 -18.08 -24.86
C GLY A 378 -25.84 -18.20 -24.09
N ASP A 379 -26.04 -19.30 -23.36
CA ASP A 379 -27.24 -19.49 -22.55
C ASP A 379 -27.22 -18.46 -21.42
N ALA A 380 -28.09 -17.45 -21.51
CA ALA A 380 -28.19 -16.36 -20.54
C ALA A 380 -29.43 -16.49 -19.64
N GLU A 381 -30.07 -17.67 -19.61
CA GLU A 381 -31.30 -17.88 -18.86
C GLU A 381 -31.07 -17.74 -17.34
N PRO A 382 -31.66 -16.74 -16.66
CA PRO A 382 -31.33 -16.44 -15.26
C PRO A 382 -31.67 -17.59 -14.29
N ASP A 383 -32.73 -18.34 -14.58
CA ASP A 383 -33.19 -19.44 -13.73
C ASP A 383 -32.27 -20.66 -13.80
N LEU A 384 -31.68 -20.94 -14.98
CA LEU A 384 -30.68 -21.98 -15.16
C LEU A 384 -29.41 -21.65 -14.38
N TRP A 385 -28.90 -20.42 -14.52
CA TRP A 385 -27.72 -19.96 -13.77
C TRP A 385 -27.96 -19.91 -12.25
N ARG A 386 -29.20 -19.68 -11.79
CA ARG A 386 -29.57 -19.82 -10.38
C ARG A 386 -29.46 -21.27 -9.89
N GLN A 387 -29.79 -22.26 -10.72
CA GLN A 387 -29.59 -23.67 -10.37
C GLN A 387 -28.11 -24.03 -10.33
N TYR A 388 -27.32 -23.56 -11.30
CA TYR A 388 -25.86 -23.72 -11.28
C TYR A 388 -25.22 -23.07 -10.06
N ALA A 389 -25.72 -21.91 -9.63
CA ALA A 389 -25.21 -21.24 -8.43
C ALA A 389 -25.40 -22.08 -7.17
N LYS A 390 -26.60 -22.63 -6.96
CA LYS A 390 -26.87 -23.54 -5.83
C LYS A 390 -25.96 -24.77 -5.87
N ARG A 391 -25.75 -25.34 -7.06
CA ARG A 391 -24.86 -26.49 -7.22
C ARG A 391 -23.39 -26.14 -6.95
N ALA A 392 -22.94 -24.97 -7.38
CA ALA A 392 -21.60 -24.47 -7.11
C ALA A 392 -21.37 -24.29 -5.59
N GLU A 393 -22.34 -23.72 -4.86
CA GLU A 393 -22.25 -23.53 -3.41
C GLU A 393 -21.96 -24.84 -2.65
N GLU A 394 -22.56 -25.95 -3.09
CA GLU A 394 -22.35 -27.29 -2.52
C GLU A 394 -20.93 -27.82 -2.80
N LEU A 395 -20.42 -27.62 -4.01
CA LEU A 395 -19.17 -28.22 -4.47
C LEU A 395 -17.93 -27.37 -4.13
N LEU A 396 -18.07 -26.05 -3.96
CA LEU A 396 -16.95 -25.12 -3.75
C LEU A 396 -16.06 -25.48 -2.55
N ILE A 397 -16.62 -26.13 -1.53
CA ILE A 397 -15.91 -26.48 -0.28
C ILE A 397 -14.73 -27.41 -0.54
N THR A 398 -14.88 -28.34 -1.49
CA THR A 398 -13.88 -29.37 -1.82
C THR A 398 -13.03 -28.99 -3.02
N MET A 399 -13.40 -27.95 -3.77
CA MET A 399 -12.69 -27.53 -4.96
C MET A 399 -11.32 -26.90 -4.63
N PRO A 400 -10.26 -27.24 -5.38
CA PRO A 400 -9.00 -26.52 -5.34
C PRO A 400 -9.11 -25.16 -6.05
N LEU A 401 -8.15 -24.28 -5.79
CA LEU A 401 -8.09 -22.91 -6.32
C LEU A 401 -8.40 -22.80 -7.81
N ASP A 402 -7.78 -23.67 -8.63
CA ASP A 402 -7.94 -23.64 -10.09
C ASP A 402 -9.39 -23.88 -10.53
N ARG A 403 -10.12 -24.74 -9.80
CA ARG A 403 -11.54 -25.01 -10.08
C ARG A 403 -12.42 -23.85 -9.60
N ILE A 404 -12.13 -23.30 -8.41
CA ILE A 404 -12.83 -22.12 -7.88
C ILE A 404 -12.71 -20.93 -8.85
N LEU A 405 -11.52 -20.71 -9.40
CA LEU A 405 -11.28 -19.65 -10.39
C LEU A 405 -12.08 -19.85 -11.68
N ARG A 406 -12.21 -21.08 -12.17
CA ARG A 406 -13.03 -21.41 -13.35
C ARG A 406 -14.50 -21.16 -13.08
N VAL A 407 -15.00 -21.55 -11.91
CA VAL A 407 -16.36 -21.22 -11.45
C VAL A 407 -16.57 -19.71 -11.46
N LEU A 408 -15.71 -18.94 -10.77
CA LEU A 408 -15.81 -17.49 -10.71
C LEU A 408 -15.81 -16.87 -12.11
N LYS A 409 -14.89 -17.29 -12.98
CA LYS A 409 -14.80 -16.82 -14.37
C LYS A 409 -16.10 -17.10 -15.13
N ALA A 410 -16.65 -18.31 -15.06
CA ALA A 410 -17.88 -18.68 -15.77
C ALA A 410 -19.05 -17.78 -15.36
N PHE A 411 -19.27 -17.60 -14.05
CA PHE A 411 -20.34 -16.74 -13.53
C PHE A 411 -20.16 -15.25 -13.90
N VAL A 412 -18.92 -14.74 -13.86
CA VAL A 412 -18.60 -13.37 -14.28
C VAL A 412 -18.85 -13.17 -15.77
N MET A 413 -18.50 -14.15 -16.59
CA MET A 413 -18.69 -14.08 -18.05
C MET A 413 -20.16 -14.22 -18.44
N ALA A 414 -20.93 -15.00 -17.69
CA ALA A 414 -22.38 -15.11 -17.84
C ALA A 414 -23.16 -13.90 -17.30
N LYS A 415 -22.46 -12.92 -16.69
CA LYS A 415 -23.06 -11.75 -16.00
C LYS A 415 -24.09 -12.14 -14.92
N TYR A 416 -23.96 -13.34 -14.35
CA TYR A 416 -24.83 -13.78 -13.27
C TYR A 416 -24.34 -13.25 -11.93
N ARG A 417 -25.27 -12.74 -11.13
CA ARG A 417 -24.97 -12.12 -9.83
C ARG A 417 -25.76 -12.76 -8.70
N GLY A 418 -25.17 -13.76 -8.07
CA GLY A 418 -25.63 -14.32 -6.80
C GLY A 418 -24.73 -13.83 -5.67
N PRO A 419 -25.16 -12.90 -4.79
CA PRO A 419 -24.31 -12.40 -3.71
C PRO A 419 -23.88 -13.54 -2.77
N ASP A 420 -24.76 -14.51 -2.49
CA ASP A 420 -24.46 -15.69 -1.67
C ASP A 420 -23.32 -16.52 -2.26
N LEU A 421 -23.45 -16.91 -3.53
CA LEU A 421 -22.41 -17.62 -4.28
C LEU A 421 -21.09 -16.85 -4.30
N LEU A 422 -21.11 -15.56 -4.63
CA LEU A 422 -19.89 -14.77 -4.77
C LEU A 422 -19.19 -14.55 -3.42
N ASN A 423 -19.95 -14.36 -2.34
CA ASN A 423 -19.42 -14.32 -0.97
C ASN A 423 -18.84 -15.69 -0.57
N ARG A 424 -19.48 -16.80 -0.97
CA ARG A 424 -18.95 -18.15 -0.74
C ARG A 424 -17.65 -18.38 -1.49
N ILE A 425 -17.59 -17.99 -2.76
CA ILE A 425 -16.36 -18.03 -3.58
C ILE A 425 -15.26 -17.21 -2.90
N ALA A 426 -15.55 -16.00 -2.42
CA ALA A 426 -14.58 -15.17 -1.71
C ALA A 426 -14.02 -15.85 -0.46
N ALA A 427 -14.86 -16.52 0.33
CA ALA A 427 -14.45 -17.27 1.52
C ALA A 427 -13.52 -18.45 1.16
N GLU A 428 -13.85 -19.23 0.13
CA GLU A 428 -13.00 -20.35 -0.30
C GLU A 428 -11.69 -19.87 -0.95
N LEU A 429 -11.72 -18.76 -1.69
CA LEU A 429 -10.50 -18.12 -2.20
C LEU A 429 -9.56 -17.66 -1.07
N ALA A 430 -10.11 -17.11 0.01
CA ALA A 430 -9.31 -16.72 1.18
C ALA A 430 -8.54 -17.91 1.76
N ARG A 431 -9.15 -19.09 1.77
CA ARG A 431 -8.54 -20.34 2.27
C ARG A 431 -7.39 -20.80 1.38
N GLU A 432 -7.58 -20.75 0.06
CA GLU A 432 -6.60 -21.26 -0.91
C GLU A 432 -5.52 -20.24 -1.32
N THR A 433 -5.64 -18.98 -0.91
CA THR A 433 -4.73 -17.89 -1.31
C THR A 433 -3.24 -18.20 -1.06
N LYS A 434 -2.93 -18.84 0.07
CA LYS A 434 -1.54 -19.21 0.43
C LYS A 434 -0.93 -20.26 -0.49
N ASN A 435 -1.77 -21.09 -1.11
CA ASN A 435 -1.34 -22.15 -2.03
C ASN A 435 -1.25 -21.66 -3.48
N ALA A 436 -1.71 -20.43 -3.75
CA ALA A 436 -1.73 -19.86 -5.10
C ALA A 436 -0.31 -19.53 -5.59
N SER A 437 0.01 -19.85 -6.84
CA SER A 437 1.15 -19.21 -7.51
C SER A 437 0.90 -17.71 -7.70
N SER A 438 1.94 -16.93 -7.99
CA SER A 438 1.82 -15.50 -8.31
C SER A 438 0.91 -15.23 -9.50
N THR A 439 1.00 -16.06 -10.54
CA THR A 439 0.13 -15.96 -11.72
C THR A 439 -1.33 -16.25 -11.38
N ARG A 440 -1.60 -17.27 -10.54
CA ARG A 440 -2.96 -17.55 -10.07
C ARG A 440 -3.48 -16.44 -9.16
N LEU A 441 -2.65 -15.89 -8.28
CA LEU A 441 -3.06 -14.78 -7.42
C LEU A 441 -3.50 -13.56 -8.23
N CYS A 442 -2.80 -13.23 -9.32
CA CYS A 442 -3.21 -12.17 -10.24
C CYS A 442 -4.55 -12.46 -10.90
N GLN A 443 -4.79 -13.71 -11.33
CA GLN A 443 -6.09 -14.11 -11.85
C GLN A 443 -7.20 -13.96 -10.80
N VAL A 444 -6.93 -14.30 -9.54
CA VAL A 444 -7.89 -14.08 -8.45
C VAL A 444 -8.22 -12.60 -8.32
N PHE A 445 -7.22 -11.71 -8.24
CA PHE A 445 -7.44 -10.26 -8.18
C PHE A 445 -8.27 -9.75 -9.36
N HIS A 446 -7.91 -10.18 -10.56
CA HIS A 446 -8.59 -9.80 -11.79
C HIS A 446 -10.08 -10.15 -11.77
N TRP A 447 -10.40 -11.41 -11.48
CA TRP A 447 -11.78 -11.91 -11.52
C TRP A 447 -12.60 -11.42 -10.33
N LEU A 448 -12.03 -11.25 -9.14
CA LEU A 448 -12.70 -10.60 -8.01
C LEU A 448 -13.08 -9.16 -8.32
N ALA A 449 -12.14 -8.40 -8.90
CA ALA A 449 -12.37 -7.02 -9.30
C ALA A 449 -13.43 -6.92 -10.40
N LYS A 450 -13.43 -7.83 -11.39
CA LYS A 450 -14.46 -7.88 -12.44
C LYS A 450 -15.84 -8.26 -11.89
N ALA A 451 -15.90 -9.22 -10.97
CA ALA A 451 -17.11 -9.61 -10.26
C ALA A 451 -17.64 -8.50 -9.33
N GLY A 452 -16.79 -7.52 -8.99
CA GLY A 452 -17.13 -6.45 -8.05
C GLY A 452 -17.27 -6.96 -6.62
N ILE A 453 -16.58 -8.04 -6.26
CA ILE A 453 -16.58 -8.58 -4.90
C ILE A 453 -15.74 -7.67 -4.01
N ARG A 454 -16.41 -6.88 -3.17
CA ARG A 454 -15.77 -5.88 -2.32
C ARG A 454 -15.60 -6.42 -0.90
N ASP A 455 -14.53 -7.18 -0.69
CA ASP A 455 -14.12 -7.70 0.62
C ASP A 455 -12.75 -7.16 1.03
N GLN A 456 -12.73 -6.27 2.04
CA GLN A 456 -11.51 -5.64 2.55
C GLN A 456 -10.54 -6.65 3.19
N THR A 457 -11.06 -7.70 3.83
CA THR A 457 -10.25 -8.70 4.54
C THR A 457 -9.54 -9.59 3.54
N LEU A 458 -10.28 -10.09 2.54
CA LEU A 458 -9.71 -10.89 1.45
C LEU A 458 -8.64 -10.11 0.68
N MET A 459 -8.95 -8.87 0.30
CA MET A 459 -7.99 -8.02 -0.43
C MET A 459 -6.73 -7.74 0.38
N SER A 460 -6.86 -7.54 1.70
CA SER A 460 -5.69 -7.34 2.56
C SER A 460 -4.85 -8.62 2.72
N LEU A 461 -5.50 -9.78 2.84
CA LEU A 461 -4.83 -11.08 2.91
C LEU A 461 -4.04 -11.36 1.63
N MET A 462 -4.70 -11.26 0.48
CA MET A 462 -4.07 -11.49 -0.83
C MET A 462 -2.99 -10.44 -1.14
N GLY A 463 -3.20 -9.19 -0.73
CA GLY A 463 -2.22 -8.13 -0.90
C GLY A 463 -0.93 -8.40 -0.13
N ASN A 464 -1.05 -8.84 1.12
CA ASN A 464 0.11 -9.24 1.93
C ASN A 464 0.84 -10.43 1.29
N GLU A 465 0.09 -11.39 0.76
CA GLU A 465 0.67 -12.53 0.04
C GLU A 465 1.46 -12.09 -1.21
N ALA A 466 0.94 -11.12 -1.98
CA ALA A 466 1.68 -10.54 -3.10
C ALA A 466 2.97 -9.83 -2.66
N LEU A 467 3.00 -9.18 -1.49
CA LEU A 467 4.21 -8.58 -0.93
C LEU A 467 5.26 -9.61 -0.50
N PHE A 468 4.89 -10.85 -0.20
CA PHE A 468 5.86 -11.89 0.15
C PHE A 468 6.56 -12.51 -1.06
N ARG A 469 6.13 -12.19 -2.29
CA ARG A 469 6.64 -12.77 -3.55
C ARG A 469 7.53 -11.82 -4.32
N LEU A 470 8.36 -11.07 -3.59
CA LEU A 470 9.32 -10.09 -4.13
C LEU A 470 10.39 -10.72 -5.04
N SER A 471 10.65 -12.01 -4.87
CA SER A 471 11.67 -12.75 -5.63
C SER A 471 11.24 -13.17 -7.03
N ASP A 472 9.98 -12.95 -7.40
CA ASP A 472 9.45 -13.43 -8.67
C ASP A 472 9.76 -12.45 -9.81
N ASP A 473 10.20 -12.96 -10.96
CA ASP A 473 10.53 -12.18 -12.16
C ASP A 473 9.35 -11.32 -12.69
N PHE A 474 8.13 -11.64 -12.26
CA PHE A 474 6.87 -11.03 -12.67
C PHE A 474 6.31 -10.03 -11.62
N VAL A 475 7.09 -9.65 -10.61
CA VAL A 475 6.60 -8.84 -9.48
C VAL A 475 5.94 -7.52 -9.88
N LEU A 476 6.46 -6.83 -10.90
CA LEU A 476 5.92 -5.55 -11.35
C LEU A 476 4.52 -5.69 -11.95
N ASP A 477 4.33 -6.68 -12.82
CA ASP A 477 3.04 -6.94 -13.45
C ASP A 477 2.01 -7.39 -12.40
N MET A 478 2.44 -8.18 -11.42
CA MET A 478 1.61 -8.54 -10.27
C MET A 478 1.19 -7.30 -9.47
N TYR A 479 2.10 -6.37 -9.18
CA TYR A 479 1.76 -5.15 -8.46
C TYR A 479 0.83 -4.23 -9.24
N ILE A 480 1.01 -4.12 -10.55
CA ILE A 480 0.07 -3.40 -11.42
C ILE A 480 -1.33 -4.01 -11.27
N GLU A 481 -1.47 -5.33 -11.37
CA GLU A 481 -2.78 -5.99 -11.26
C GLU A 481 -3.40 -5.84 -9.86
N VAL A 482 -2.60 -5.99 -8.79
CA VAL A 482 -3.07 -5.80 -7.41
C VAL A 482 -3.59 -4.38 -7.22
N MET A 483 -2.83 -3.37 -7.65
CA MET A 483 -3.24 -1.98 -7.54
C MET A 483 -4.48 -1.66 -8.38
N ASN A 484 -4.59 -2.22 -9.59
CA ASN A 484 -5.79 -2.13 -10.42
C ASN A 484 -7.01 -2.72 -9.70
N ALA A 485 -6.87 -3.89 -9.08
CA ALA A 485 -7.96 -4.51 -8.33
C ALA A 485 -8.36 -3.68 -7.10
N HIS A 486 -7.40 -3.17 -6.33
CA HIS A 486 -7.66 -2.29 -5.19
C HIS A 486 -8.41 -1.01 -5.61
N ALA A 487 -7.97 -0.42 -6.71
CA ALA A 487 -8.59 0.77 -7.26
C ALA A 487 -10.01 0.48 -7.74
N ARG A 488 -10.23 -0.65 -8.43
CA ARG A 488 -11.52 -1.05 -9.02
C ARG A 488 -12.56 -1.43 -7.98
N LEU A 489 -12.12 -2.03 -6.88
CA LEU A 489 -12.96 -2.39 -5.74
C LEU A 489 -13.19 -1.23 -4.75
N ASP A 490 -12.54 -0.08 -4.95
CA ASP A 490 -12.58 1.05 -4.01
C ASP A 490 -12.23 0.60 -2.58
N LEU A 491 -11.19 -0.24 -2.49
CA LEU A 491 -10.65 -0.81 -1.25
C LEU A 491 -9.21 -0.37 -1.12
N ARG A 492 -8.91 0.53 -0.19
CA ARG A 492 -7.56 1.03 0.03
C ARG A 492 -7.02 0.52 1.34
N ASN A 493 -6.01 -0.34 1.27
CA ASN A 493 -5.13 -0.59 2.40
C ASN A 493 -3.90 0.34 2.24
N PRO A 494 -3.84 1.47 2.95
CA PRO A 494 -2.80 2.48 2.70
C PRO A 494 -1.40 1.96 2.99
N ARG A 495 -1.24 1.02 3.93
CA ARG A 495 0.06 0.43 4.26
C ARG A 495 0.55 -0.49 3.14
N LEU A 496 -0.34 -1.32 2.62
CA LEU A 496 -0.06 -2.21 1.50
C LEU A 496 0.29 -1.41 0.24
N VAL A 497 -0.55 -0.44 -0.13
CA VAL A 497 -0.34 0.41 -1.30
C VAL A 497 0.96 1.19 -1.18
N ALA A 498 1.25 1.79 -0.02
CA ALA A 498 2.51 2.51 0.18
C ALA A 498 3.74 1.60 0.10
N ALA A 499 3.63 0.35 0.54
CA ALA A 499 4.70 -0.63 0.38
C ALA A 499 4.92 -0.97 -1.09
N MET A 500 3.87 -1.35 -1.82
CA MET A 500 3.97 -1.67 -3.25
C MET A 500 4.49 -0.49 -4.08
N LEU A 501 3.98 0.72 -3.86
CA LEU A 501 4.45 1.92 -4.57
C LEU A 501 5.91 2.24 -4.28
N ARG A 502 6.39 1.99 -3.06
CA ARG A 502 7.81 2.18 -2.72
C ARG A 502 8.71 1.19 -3.47
N GLU A 503 8.28 -0.06 -3.59
CA GLU A 503 9.03 -1.07 -4.35
C GLU A 503 8.97 -0.81 -5.86
N MET A 504 7.85 -0.29 -6.37
CA MET A 504 7.70 0.06 -7.79
C MET A 504 8.40 1.36 -8.19
N ALA A 505 8.62 2.28 -7.25
CA ALA A 505 9.12 3.63 -7.54
C ALA A 505 10.37 3.66 -8.42
N PRO A 506 11.42 2.84 -8.16
CA PRO A 506 12.62 2.81 -9.01
C PRO A 506 12.34 2.38 -10.46
N PHE A 507 11.31 1.56 -10.67
CA PHE A 507 11.03 0.91 -11.95
C PHE A 507 10.05 1.69 -12.84
N PHE A 508 9.45 2.80 -12.37
CA PHE A 508 8.51 3.59 -13.20
C PHE A 508 9.14 4.04 -14.52
N ARG A 509 10.43 4.37 -14.53
CA ARG A 509 11.17 4.78 -15.74
C ARG A 509 11.48 3.62 -16.68
N GLU A 510 11.41 2.39 -16.18
CA GLU A 510 11.76 1.18 -16.92
C GLU A 510 10.53 0.46 -17.46
N LEU A 511 9.32 0.87 -17.05
CA LEU A 511 8.08 0.24 -17.51
C LEU A 511 8.03 0.14 -19.03
N SER A 512 7.62 -1.04 -19.51
CA SER A 512 7.37 -1.30 -20.92
C SER A 512 6.08 -0.62 -21.40
N LYS A 513 5.85 -0.61 -22.71
CA LYS A 513 4.57 -0.14 -23.28
C LYS A 513 3.39 -1.00 -22.81
N ASP A 514 3.59 -2.30 -22.69
CA ASP A 514 2.56 -3.24 -22.25
C ASP A 514 2.21 -3.01 -20.77
N GLN A 515 3.22 -2.80 -19.93
CA GLN A 515 3.04 -2.46 -18.51
C GLN A 515 2.33 -1.11 -18.34
N CYS A 516 2.71 -0.08 -19.10
CA CYS A 516 2.00 1.19 -19.09
C CYS A 516 0.54 1.02 -19.53
N SER A 517 0.29 0.19 -20.56
CA SER A 517 -1.08 -0.09 -21.01
C SER A 517 -1.88 -0.89 -19.98
N ALA A 518 -1.23 -1.71 -19.15
CA ALA A 518 -1.89 -2.47 -18.11
C ALA A 518 -2.33 -1.62 -16.91
N VAL A 519 -1.74 -0.44 -16.66
CA VAL A 519 -2.13 0.43 -15.54
C VAL A 519 -3.45 1.14 -15.84
N ALA A 520 -4.51 0.79 -15.11
CA ALA A 520 -5.83 1.41 -15.31
C ALA A 520 -5.81 2.91 -14.95
N PRO A 521 -6.54 3.79 -15.67
CA PRO A 521 -6.60 5.23 -15.41
C PRO A 521 -7.04 5.51 -13.98
N LEU A 522 -8.01 4.75 -13.53
CA LEU A 522 -8.42 4.63 -12.15
C LEU A 522 -7.24 4.54 -11.16
N THR A 523 -6.31 3.61 -11.37
CA THR A 523 -5.19 3.35 -10.47
C THR A 523 -4.31 4.59 -10.35
N VAL A 524 -4.05 5.24 -11.48
CA VAL A 524 -3.32 6.52 -11.57
C VAL A 524 -4.02 7.61 -10.75
N MET A 525 -5.35 7.66 -10.81
CA MET A 525 -6.15 8.72 -10.18
C MET A 525 -6.45 8.48 -8.70
N THR A 526 -6.48 7.22 -8.25
CA THR A 526 -6.88 6.85 -6.87
C THR A 526 -5.74 6.34 -6.00
N VAL A 527 -4.88 5.49 -6.56
CA VAL A 527 -3.92 4.70 -5.80
C VAL A 527 -2.57 5.38 -5.82
N PHE A 528 -2.14 5.90 -6.97
CA PHE A 528 -0.85 6.55 -7.09
C PHE A 528 -0.81 7.83 -6.26
N SER A 529 0.30 8.02 -5.54
CA SER A 529 0.68 9.31 -4.98
C SER A 529 0.98 10.30 -6.10
N ASP A 530 1.03 11.59 -5.80
CA ASP A 530 1.35 12.62 -6.81
C ASP A 530 2.72 12.38 -7.45
N ASP A 531 3.71 11.94 -6.66
CA ASP A 531 5.05 11.60 -7.15
C ASP A 531 5.03 10.38 -8.08
N ALA A 532 4.42 9.26 -7.65
CA ALA A 532 4.29 8.06 -8.49
C ALA A 532 3.52 8.35 -9.79
N ARG A 533 2.48 9.18 -9.70
CA ARG A 533 1.70 9.64 -10.85
C ARG A 533 2.55 10.43 -11.83
N VAL A 534 3.34 11.39 -11.37
CA VAL A 534 4.22 12.18 -12.25
C VAL A 534 5.26 11.29 -12.93
N GLN A 535 5.86 10.35 -12.21
CA GLN A 535 6.84 9.42 -12.78
C GLN A 535 6.21 8.51 -13.84
N TYR A 536 5.06 7.93 -13.54
CA TYR A 536 4.28 7.13 -14.48
C TYR A 536 3.90 7.93 -15.75
N LEU A 537 3.33 9.12 -15.58
CA LEU A 537 2.92 9.95 -16.72
C LEU A 537 4.11 10.42 -17.57
N SER A 538 5.25 10.70 -16.94
CA SER A 538 6.49 11.01 -17.66
C SER A 538 6.92 9.84 -18.53
N ARG A 539 6.85 8.61 -17.98
CA ARG A 539 7.13 7.40 -18.75
C ARG A 539 6.15 7.20 -19.91
N CYS A 540 4.86 7.42 -19.69
CA CYS A 540 3.87 7.35 -20.77
C CYS A 540 4.17 8.35 -21.90
N ALA A 541 4.58 9.57 -21.54
CA ALA A 541 4.95 10.60 -22.51
C ALA A 541 6.23 10.25 -23.28
N GLU A 542 7.26 9.70 -22.62
CA GLU A 542 8.48 9.20 -23.27
C GLU A 542 8.18 8.10 -24.30
N LEU A 543 7.28 7.17 -23.95
CA LEU A 543 6.90 6.06 -24.81
C LEU A 543 5.86 6.44 -25.88
N ASN A 544 5.38 7.68 -25.87
CA ASN A 544 4.27 8.18 -26.69
C ASN A 544 3.04 7.26 -26.61
N MET A 545 2.63 6.92 -25.38
CA MET A 545 1.48 6.03 -25.18
C MET A 545 0.21 6.64 -25.78
N GLY A 546 -0.56 5.84 -26.51
CA GLY A 546 -1.73 6.31 -27.24
C GLY A 546 -1.46 7.00 -28.58
N LEU A 547 -0.18 7.18 -28.96
CA LEU A 547 0.24 7.90 -30.17
C LEU A 547 1.16 7.05 -31.08
N PRO A 548 1.04 7.19 -32.42
CA PRO A 548 -0.02 7.91 -33.10
C PRO A 548 -1.35 7.16 -32.99
N VAL A 549 -2.46 7.88 -32.91
CA VAL A 549 -3.78 7.32 -32.60
C VAL A 549 -4.18 6.19 -33.58
N ARG A 550 -3.91 6.39 -34.87
CA ARG A 550 -4.18 5.43 -35.96
C ARG A 550 -3.47 4.07 -35.86
N MET A 551 -2.38 3.98 -35.09
CA MET A 551 -1.61 2.74 -34.90
C MET A 551 -1.86 2.12 -33.52
N THR A 552 -2.66 2.77 -32.68
CA THR A 552 -2.94 2.32 -31.33
C THR A 552 -4.20 1.46 -31.33
N GLN A 553 -4.18 0.37 -30.56
CA GLN A 553 -5.38 -0.44 -30.37
C GLN A 553 -6.51 0.41 -29.74
N PRO A 554 -7.76 0.30 -30.21
CA PRO A 554 -8.87 1.13 -29.74
C PRO A 554 -9.08 1.10 -28.22
N ALA A 555 -8.93 -0.07 -27.58
CA ALA A 555 -9.07 -0.22 -26.13
C ALA A 555 -8.01 0.59 -25.35
N VAL A 556 -6.75 0.49 -25.77
CA VAL A 556 -5.62 1.22 -25.17
C VAL A 556 -5.78 2.72 -25.39
N LEU A 557 -6.19 3.12 -26.59
CA LEU A 557 -6.48 4.52 -26.88
C LEU A 557 -7.59 5.07 -25.97
N LYS A 558 -8.71 4.36 -25.85
CA LYS A 558 -9.83 4.75 -24.98
C LYS A 558 -9.38 4.91 -23.52
N GLN A 559 -8.46 4.06 -23.07
CA GLN A 559 -7.88 4.13 -21.73
C GLN A 559 -7.07 5.41 -21.49
N PHE A 560 -6.14 5.74 -22.40
CA PHE A 560 -5.31 6.94 -22.25
C PHE A 560 -6.10 8.22 -22.45
N ARG A 561 -7.14 8.21 -23.31
CA ARG A 561 -8.05 9.36 -23.43
C ARG A 561 -8.90 9.57 -22.19
N LEU A 562 -9.41 8.48 -21.60
CA LEU A 562 -10.09 8.58 -20.30
C LEU A 562 -9.15 9.16 -19.24
N LEU A 563 -7.88 8.73 -19.22
CA LEU A 563 -6.88 9.28 -18.31
C LEU A 563 -6.63 10.78 -18.55
N GLU A 564 -6.49 11.22 -19.81
CA GLU A 564 -6.37 12.64 -20.17
C GLU A 564 -7.58 13.44 -19.66
N ASP A 565 -8.80 12.98 -19.94
CA ASP A 565 -10.02 13.64 -19.50
C ASP A 565 -10.10 13.73 -17.97
N CYS A 566 -9.71 12.68 -17.26
CA CYS A 566 -9.63 12.68 -15.78
C CYS A 566 -8.64 13.71 -15.26
N LEU A 567 -7.44 13.75 -15.86
CA LEU A 567 -6.36 14.66 -15.49
C LEU A 567 -6.66 16.12 -15.85
N ARG A 568 -7.62 16.37 -16.73
CA ARG A 568 -8.04 17.71 -17.13
C ARG A 568 -9.22 18.23 -16.33
N LEU A 569 -10.20 17.35 -16.07
CA LEU A 569 -11.50 17.72 -15.48
C LEU A 569 -11.57 17.52 -13.96
N ASP A 570 -10.92 16.50 -13.42
CA ASP A 570 -11.04 16.12 -12.00
C ASP A 570 -9.75 16.40 -11.20
N TYR A 571 -8.62 16.53 -11.89
CA TYR A 571 -7.34 16.86 -11.28
C TYR A 571 -6.76 18.11 -11.94
N HIS A 572 -6.23 19.03 -11.14
CA HIS A 572 -5.52 20.21 -11.65
C HIS A 572 -4.11 20.14 -11.08
N PRO A 573 -3.19 19.37 -11.69
CA PRO A 573 -1.84 19.28 -11.18
C PRO A 573 -1.21 20.66 -11.20
N THR A 574 -0.69 21.09 -10.06
CA THR A 574 0.04 22.35 -9.98
C THR A 574 1.36 22.30 -10.75
N ASN A 575 1.95 21.10 -10.96
CA ASN A 575 3.22 20.91 -11.66
C ASN A 575 3.25 19.57 -12.43
N LEU A 576 2.82 19.55 -13.69
CA LEU A 576 3.20 18.46 -14.62
C LEU A 576 4.45 18.88 -15.42
N PRO A 577 5.38 17.96 -15.70
CA PRO A 577 6.50 18.22 -16.61
C PRO A 577 5.99 18.67 -17.99
N GLY A 578 6.71 19.60 -18.63
CA GLY A 578 6.29 20.16 -19.93
C GLY A 578 6.10 19.09 -21.03
N GLN A 579 6.94 18.03 -21.01
CA GLN A 579 6.79 16.89 -21.91
C GLN A 579 5.45 16.15 -21.73
N VAL A 580 5.00 15.98 -20.49
CA VAL A 580 3.71 15.34 -20.18
C VAL A 580 2.56 16.22 -20.67
N GLN A 581 2.65 17.54 -20.46
CA GLN A 581 1.62 18.47 -20.94
C GLN A 581 1.50 18.44 -22.47
N LEU A 582 2.64 18.45 -23.18
CA LEU A 582 2.66 18.36 -24.64
C LEU A 582 2.10 17.03 -25.14
N TRP A 583 2.47 15.92 -24.49
CA TRP A 583 1.94 14.60 -24.82
C TRP A 583 0.41 14.52 -24.65
N LEU A 584 -0.13 15.04 -23.53
CA LEU A 584 -1.58 15.09 -23.30
C LEU A 584 -2.31 15.96 -24.34
N GLN A 585 -1.72 17.11 -24.72
CA GLN A 585 -2.27 17.96 -25.77
C GLN A 585 -2.31 17.25 -27.13
N ASN A 586 -1.25 16.54 -27.48
CA ASN A 586 -1.19 15.78 -28.73
C ASN A 586 -2.18 14.62 -28.73
N LEU A 587 -2.28 13.89 -27.61
CA LEU A 587 -3.25 12.79 -27.44
C LEU A 587 -4.68 13.29 -27.64
N LYS A 588 -5.02 14.44 -27.04
CA LYS A 588 -6.32 15.08 -27.22
C LYS A 588 -6.54 15.46 -28.69
N ALA A 589 -5.63 16.22 -29.29
CA ALA A 589 -5.77 16.74 -30.64
C ALA A 589 -5.86 15.63 -31.71
N GLU A 590 -4.99 14.61 -31.64
CA GLU A 590 -5.07 13.47 -32.57
C GLU A 590 -6.34 12.66 -32.36
N SER A 591 -6.78 12.50 -31.10
CA SER A 591 -8.01 11.77 -30.85
C SER A 591 -9.23 12.49 -31.40
N GLU A 592 -9.37 13.80 -31.17
CA GLU A 592 -10.48 14.60 -31.72
C GLU A 592 -10.51 14.57 -33.27
N ALA A 593 -9.35 14.44 -33.91
CA ALA A 593 -9.24 14.40 -35.37
C ALA A 593 -9.60 13.03 -35.99
N LEU A 594 -9.47 11.95 -35.24
CA LEU A 594 -9.60 10.57 -35.77
C LEU A 594 -10.80 9.80 -35.23
N ASP A 595 -11.47 10.32 -34.21
CA ASP A 595 -12.52 9.58 -33.52
C ASP A 595 -13.87 9.64 -34.23
N ASN A 596 -14.36 8.45 -34.59
CA ASN A 596 -15.78 8.16 -34.59
C ASN A 596 -16.03 7.36 -33.31
N VAL A 597 -16.45 8.02 -32.23
CA VAL A 597 -16.95 7.29 -31.04
C VAL A 597 -18.16 6.49 -31.51
N GLU A 598 -18.01 5.17 -31.62
CA GLU A 598 -19.15 4.31 -31.91
C GLU A 598 -20.16 4.44 -30.76
N SER A 599 -21.35 4.95 -31.09
CA SER A 599 -22.43 5.09 -30.12
C SER A 599 -22.79 3.70 -29.61
N THR A 600 -22.67 3.50 -28.29
CA THR A 600 -23.18 2.30 -27.67
C THR A 600 -24.71 2.32 -27.82
N PRO A 601 -25.35 1.22 -28.27
CA PRO A 601 -26.80 1.17 -28.35
C PRO A 601 -27.41 1.22 -26.95
N LEU A 602 -28.66 1.67 -26.89
CA LEU A 602 -29.45 1.62 -25.66
C LEU A 602 -29.69 0.17 -25.23
N SER A 603 -29.71 -0.05 -23.93
CA SER A 603 -30.20 -1.28 -23.34
C SER A 603 -31.74 -1.37 -23.49
N PRO A 604 -32.34 -2.57 -23.39
CA PRO A 604 -33.80 -2.72 -23.49
C PRO A 604 -34.58 -1.88 -22.46
N VAL A 605 -33.99 -1.60 -21.30
CA VAL A 605 -34.58 -0.74 -20.27
C VAL A 605 -34.50 0.72 -20.69
N GLU A 606 -33.36 1.16 -21.22
CA GLU A 606 -33.19 2.53 -21.72
C GLU A 606 -34.09 2.79 -22.94
N ASP A 607 -34.27 1.81 -23.83
CA ASP A 607 -35.20 1.89 -24.96
C ASP A 607 -36.65 2.10 -24.48
N ASP A 608 -37.10 1.33 -23.49
CA ASP A 608 -38.45 1.49 -22.94
C ASP A 608 -38.62 2.82 -22.19
N ILE A 609 -37.59 3.30 -21.48
CA ILE A 609 -37.61 4.64 -20.89
C ILE A 609 -37.69 5.71 -21.99
N CYS A 610 -36.91 5.57 -23.06
CA CYS A 610 -36.94 6.49 -24.20
C CYS A 610 -38.34 6.54 -24.82
N ARG A 611 -38.98 5.37 -24.99
CA ARG A 611 -40.36 5.25 -25.47
C ARG A 611 -41.33 6.00 -24.56
N VAL A 612 -41.33 5.73 -23.26
CA VAL A 612 -42.24 6.39 -22.30
C VAL A 612 -42.02 7.91 -22.28
N LEU A 613 -40.77 8.38 -22.28
CA LEU A 613 -40.46 9.80 -22.31
C LEU A 613 -41.00 10.50 -23.58
N GLN A 614 -40.89 9.84 -24.73
CA GLN A 614 -41.32 10.42 -26.02
C GLN A 614 -42.83 10.30 -26.23
N GLU A 615 -43.41 9.12 -26.01
CA GLU A 615 -44.81 8.81 -26.35
C GLU A 615 -45.79 9.27 -25.26
N GLU A 616 -45.47 9.03 -23.98
CA GLU A 616 -46.41 9.26 -22.86
C GLU A 616 -46.23 10.62 -22.18
N MET A 617 -45.02 11.19 -22.28
CA MET A 617 -44.66 12.47 -21.65
C MET A 617 -44.39 13.59 -22.65
N ASN A 618 -44.27 13.29 -23.95
CA ASN A 618 -43.95 14.26 -25.00
C ASN A 618 -42.66 15.07 -24.69
N VAL A 619 -41.66 14.41 -24.11
CA VAL A 619 -40.35 14.98 -23.80
C VAL A 619 -39.40 14.69 -24.96
N ALA A 620 -38.73 15.74 -25.46
CA ALA A 620 -37.70 15.56 -26.49
C ALA A 620 -36.45 14.91 -25.87
N VAL A 621 -36.19 13.65 -26.25
CA VAL A 621 -35.02 12.87 -25.81
C VAL A 621 -34.11 12.59 -27.00
N THR A 622 -32.82 12.86 -26.83
CA THR A 622 -31.77 12.35 -27.72
C THR A 622 -31.28 11.01 -27.16
N PRO A 623 -31.47 9.87 -27.85
CA PRO A 623 -31.23 8.55 -27.28
C PRO A 623 -29.76 8.35 -26.90
N CYS A 624 -28.83 8.66 -27.81
CA CYS A 624 -27.39 8.61 -27.57
C CYS A 624 -26.72 9.89 -28.06
N LEU A 625 -25.83 10.47 -27.24
CA LEU A 625 -25.01 11.63 -27.59
C LEU A 625 -23.54 11.33 -27.25
N PRO A 626 -22.62 11.32 -28.23
CA PRO A 626 -21.20 11.25 -27.95
C PRO A 626 -20.72 12.59 -27.35
N ASP A 627 -20.02 12.50 -26.22
CA ASP A 627 -19.37 13.62 -25.55
C ASP A 627 -17.94 13.17 -25.18
N GLY A 628 -16.92 13.58 -25.92
CA GLY A 628 -15.54 13.12 -25.73
C GLY A 628 -15.43 11.59 -25.65
N VAL A 629 -14.85 11.07 -24.56
CA VAL A 629 -14.69 9.61 -24.33
C VAL A 629 -15.98 8.91 -23.86
N LEU A 630 -17.04 9.67 -23.54
CA LEU A 630 -18.29 9.15 -22.98
C LEU A 630 -19.39 9.11 -24.05
N THR A 631 -20.23 8.07 -23.98
CA THR A 631 -21.52 8.07 -24.65
C THR A 631 -22.58 8.36 -23.59
N LEU A 632 -23.31 9.45 -23.76
CA LEU A 632 -24.42 9.83 -22.88
C LEU A 632 -25.70 9.24 -23.43
N HIS A 633 -26.46 8.54 -22.58
CA HIS A 633 -27.75 7.97 -22.95
C HIS A 633 -28.88 8.85 -22.42
N LEU A 634 -30.02 8.88 -23.11
CA LEU A 634 -31.26 9.53 -22.68
C LEU A 634 -31.06 11.00 -22.31
N VAL A 635 -30.61 11.81 -23.28
CA VAL A 635 -30.28 13.23 -23.07
C VAL A 635 -31.50 14.11 -23.32
N MET A 636 -31.83 14.94 -22.32
CA MET A 636 -32.96 15.89 -22.30
C MET A 636 -32.43 17.31 -22.03
N GLY A 637 -32.05 18.03 -23.08
CA GLY A 637 -31.42 19.34 -22.96
C GLY A 637 -30.04 19.24 -22.31
N LYS A 638 -29.90 19.75 -21.07
CA LYS A 638 -28.67 19.61 -20.24
C LYS A 638 -28.76 18.49 -19.19
N THR A 639 -29.81 17.69 -19.23
CA THR A 639 -30.03 16.59 -18.29
C THR A 639 -29.72 15.26 -18.97
N VAL A 640 -29.04 14.36 -18.27
CA VAL A 640 -28.72 13.00 -18.72
C VAL A 640 -29.36 12.04 -17.73
N LEU A 641 -30.10 11.05 -18.22
CA LEU A 641 -30.66 9.98 -17.39
C LEU A 641 -29.81 8.72 -17.55
N GLN A 642 -29.07 8.37 -16.49
CA GLN A 642 -28.29 7.13 -16.44
C GLN A 642 -29.11 6.02 -15.80
N VAL A 643 -29.24 4.91 -16.53
CA VAL A 643 -29.83 3.68 -16.01
C VAL A 643 -28.74 2.85 -15.34
N MET A 644 -28.97 2.47 -14.09
CA MET A 644 -28.04 1.73 -13.25
C MET A 644 -28.40 0.24 -13.27
N ASP A 645 -27.44 -0.60 -13.67
CA ASP A 645 -27.56 -2.05 -13.72
C ASP A 645 -26.93 -2.71 -12.48
N GLU A 646 -27.61 -3.72 -11.94
CA GLU A 646 -27.17 -4.41 -10.72
C GLU A 646 -25.77 -5.01 -10.89
N TYR A 647 -25.46 -5.57 -12.06
CA TYR A 647 -24.19 -6.20 -12.34
C TYR A 647 -23.08 -5.16 -12.56
N HIS A 648 -23.32 -4.21 -13.45
CA HIS A 648 -22.28 -3.27 -13.90
C HIS A 648 -22.01 -2.15 -12.90
N ASP A 649 -23.00 -1.69 -12.16
CA ASP A 649 -22.89 -0.42 -11.42
C ASP A 649 -22.74 -0.56 -9.92
N TYR A 650 -22.96 -1.74 -9.35
CA TYR A 650 -22.88 -1.95 -7.90
C TYR A 650 -21.80 -2.95 -7.49
N TYR A 651 -21.30 -2.85 -6.26
CA TYR A 651 -20.44 -3.85 -5.62
C TYR A 651 -21.24 -4.97 -4.96
N VAL A 652 -20.66 -6.17 -4.93
CA VAL A 652 -21.14 -7.29 -4.12
C VAL A 652 -20.47 -7.17 -2.75
N THR A 653 -21.27 -7.08 -1.69
CA THR A 653 -20.78 -7.01 -0.31
C THR A 653 -21.54 -8.01 0.55
N ALA A 654 -20.90 -8.56 1.59
CA ALA A 654 -21.56 -9.46 2.53
C ALA A 654 -22.80 -8.83 3.21
N ALA A 655 -22.79 -7.50 3.39
CA ALA A 655 -23.90 -6.73 3.95
C ALA A 655 -25.14 -6.67 3.03
N MET A 656 -25.08 -7.17 1.79
CA MET A 656 -26.26 -7.22 0.91
C MET A 656 -27.28 -8.30 1.29
N ASN A 657 -26.92 -9.24 2.16
CA ASN A 657 -27.71 -10.45 2.40
C ASN A 657 -28.82 -10.29 3.47
N GLU A 658 -28.81 -9.22 4.27
CA GLU A 658 -29.74 -9.08 5.42
C GLU A 658 -30.50 -7.74 5.40
N GLY A 659 -31.82 -7.78 5.13
CA GLY A 659 -32.75 -6.68 5.44
C GLY A 659 -33.27 -5.83 4.27
N HIS A 660 -34.37 -5.10 4.53
CA HIS A 660 -35.11 -4.26 3.56
C HIS A 660 -34.42 -2.93 3.18
N GLN A 661 -33.25 -2.63 3.74
CA GLN A 661 -32.43 -1.45 3.40
C GLN A 661 -31.03 -1.90 2.98
N ARG A 662 -30.95 -2.50 1.79
CA ARG A 662 -29.66 -2.83 1.16
C ARG A 662 -28.95 -1.52 0.79
N GLN A 663 -27.90 -1.16 1.52
CA GLN A 663 -27.03 -0.07 1.10
C GLN A 663 -26.22 -0.54 -0.11
N ARG A 664 -26.72 -0.24 -1.32
CA ARG A 664 -26.02 -0.54 -2.58
C ARG A 664 -24.85 0.42 -2.74
N LEU A 665 -23.64 -0.13 -2.79
CA LEU A 665 -22.43 0.65 -3.00
C LEU A 665 -22.11 0.69 -4.49
N ILE A 666 -22.14 1.88 -5.07
CA ILE A 666 -21.83 2.10 -6.48
C ILE A 666 -20.36 1.74 -6.75
N ARG A 667 -20.09 1.07 -7.88
CA ARG A 667 -18.74 0.75 -8.33
C ARG A 667 -17.96 2.01 -8.56
N ALA A 668 -16.66 1.93 -8.29
CA ALA A 668 -15.75 3.04 -8.52
C ALA A 668 -15.93 3.55 -9.95
N GLU A 669 -16.01 2.62 -10.92
CA GLU A 669 -16.24 2.84 -12.36
C GLU A 669 -17.40 3.82 -12.58
N THR A 670 -18.59 3.42 -12.18
CA THR A 670 -19.76 4.27 -12.30
C THR A 670 -19.58 5.61 -11.58
N LYS A 671 -18.92 5.66 -10.41
CA LYS A 671 -18.66 6.94 -9.72
C LYS A 671 -17.80 7.92 -10.53
N LEU A 672 -16.74 7.51 -11.24
CA LEU A 672 -16.02 8.48 -12.09
C LEU A 672 -16.84 8.89 -13.28
N GLN A 673 -17.62 7.98 -13.87
CA GLN A 673 -18.47 8.35 -15.01
C GLN A 673 -19.37 9.51 -14.63
N GLN A 674 -20.05 9.35 -13.49
CA GLN A 674 -20.94 10.35 -12.93
C GLN A 674 -20.21 11.66 -12.63
N ARG A 675 -19.00 11.59 -12.04
CA ARG A 675 -18.18 12.80 -11.81
C ARG A 675 -17.77 13.47 -13.11
N LEU A 676 -17.33 12.74 -14.13
CA LEU A 676 -16.94 13.31 -15.41
C LEU A 676 -18.13 13.99 -16.11
N ILE A 677 -19.30 13.35 -16.08
CA ILE A 677 -20.56 13.92 -16.59
C ILE A 677 -20.85 15.25 -15.87
N TRP A 678 -20.78 15.27 -14.53
CA TRP A 678 -20.96 16.49 -13.74
C TRP A 678 -19.93 17.57 -14.04
N ARG A 679 -18.64 17.22 -14.15
CA ARG A 679 -17.55 18.15 -14.45
C ARG A 679 -17.67 18.79 -15.83
N ARG A 680 -18.34 18.12 -16.76
CA ARG A 680 -18.68 18.67 -18.08
C ARG A 680 -19.96 19.51 -18.09
N GLY A 681 -20.62 19.66 -16.94
CA GLY A 681 -21.77 20.55 -16.76
C GLY A 681 -23.12 19.92 -17.08
N TRP A 682 -23.19 18.60 -17.14
CA TRP A 682 -24.44 17.86 -17.30
C TRP A 682 -25.13 17.64 -15.95
N ARG A 683 -26.45 17.84 -15.90
CA ARG A 683 -27.29 17.42 -14.78
C ARG A 683 -27.55 15.92 -14.90
N LEU A 684 -27.02 15.12 -14.00
CA LEU A 684 -27.25 13.68 -14.01
C LEU A 684 -28.46 13.30 -13.16
N LEU A 685 -29.34 12.47 -13.72
CA LEU A 685 -30.36 11.72 -13.00
C LEU A 685 -30.00 10.24 -13.09
N THR A 686 -30.24 9.47 -12.03
CA THR A 686 -29.99 8.02 -12.03
C THR A 686 -31.28 7.27 -11.74
N LEU A 687 -31.46 6.14 -12.39
CA LEU A 687 -32.61 5.26 -12.20
C LEU A 687 -32.15 3.80 -12.17
N ASP A 688 -32.60 3.02 -11.18
CA ASP A 688 -32.27 1.60 -11.12
C ASP A 688 -33.09 0.80 -12.13
N ALA A 689 -32.40 0.01 -12.97
CA ALA A 689 -33.03 -0.83 -13.98
C ALA A 689 -34.02 -1.84 -13.39
N GLU A 690 -33.74 -2.34 -12.19
CA GLU A 690 -34.59 -3.30 -11.49
C GLU A 690 -35.87 -2.66 -10.95
N GLU A 691 -35.80 -1.40 -10.49
CA GLU A 691 -36.98 -0.64 -10.07
C GLU A 691 -37.89 -0.35 -11.26
N TRP A 692 -37.29 0.03 -12.40
CA TRP A 692 -38.03 0.22 -13.64
C TRP A 692 -38.76 -1.05 -14.09
N ARG A 693 -38.09 -2.21 -14.10
CA ARG A 693 -38.68 -3.49 -14.51
C ARG A 693 -39.84 -3.95 -13.62
N LYS A 694 -39.92 -3.49 -12.36
CA LYS A 694 -41.03 -3.81 -11.45
C LYS A 694 -42.32 -3.07 -11.83
N LEU A 695 -42.23 -1.98 -12.59
CA LEU A 695 -43.38 -1.23 -13.07
C LEU A 695 -43.90 -1.86 -14.36
N THR A 696 -45.10 -2.46 -14.27
CA THR A 696 -45.74 -3.08 -15.43
C THR A 696 -46.56 -2.10 -16.27
N ASP A 697 -47.04 -1.02 -15.66
CA ASP A 697 -47.93 -0.03 -16.29
C ASP A 697 -47.15 1.25 -16.61
N ASP A 698 -47.43 1.81 -17.79
CA ASP A 698 -46.83 3.06 -18.27
C ASP A 698 -47.25 4.26 -17.42
N ILE A 699 -48.42 4.21 -16.77
CA ILE A 699 -48.86 5.25 -15.83
C ILE A 699 -47.88 5.38 -14.67
N TYR A 700 -47.49 4.28 -14.03
CA TYR A 700 -46.53 4.33 -12.91
C TYR A 700 -45.13 4.68 -13.36
N LYS A 701 -44.72 4.25 -14.56
CA LYS A 701 -43.43 4.62 -15.16
C LYS A 701 -43.36 6.12 -15.41
N LYS A 702 -44.44 6.69 -15.94
CA LYS A 702 -44.59 8.13 -16.14
C LYS A 702 -44.53 8.89 -14.82
N ASP A 703 -45.30 8.48 -13.81
CA ASP A 703 -45.29 9.12 -12.49
C ASP A 703 -43.88 9.14 -11.88
N LEU A 704 -43.14 8.03 -12.00
CA LEU A 704 -41.76 7.92 -11.54
C LEU A 704 -40.81 8.88 -12.29
N LEU A 705 -40.94 8.98 -13.62
CA LEU A 705 -40.12 9.89 -14.43
C LEU A 705 -40.46 11.36 -14.17
N GLU A 706 -41.74 11.71 -14.04
CA GLU A 706 -42.18 13.07 -13.69
C GLU A 706 -41.59 13.48 -12.34
N GLU A 707 -41.70 12.61 -11.34
CA GLU A 707 -41.14 12.82 -10.02
C GLU A 707 -39.62 13.03 -10.09
N LEU A 708 -38.89 12.18 -10.82
CA LEU A 708 -37.44 12.25 -10.99
C LEU A 708 -36.99 13.52 -11.72
N LEU A 709 -37.75 13.97 -12.74
CA LEU A 709 -37.45 15.17 -13.51
C LEU A 709 -37.70 16.45 -12.70
N VAL A 710 -38.81 16.50 -11.95
CA VAL A 710 -39.21 17.68 -11.15
C VAL A 710 -38.35 17.81 -9.90
N HIS A 711 -38.17 16.72 -9.14
CA HIS A 711 -37.46 16.77 -7.86
C HIS A 711 -35.96 16.52 -7.99
N GLY A 712 -35.48 16.10 -9.16
CA GLY A 712 -34.13 15.60 -9.34
C GLY A 712 -33.94 14.23 -8.70
N GLN A 713 -32.70 13.78 -8.55
CA GLN A 713 -32.42 12.64 -7.68
C GLN A 713 -33.00 12.98 -6.30
N ARG A 714 -34.02 12.23 -5.86
CA ARG A 714 -34.31 12.16 -4.43
C ARG A 714 -32.98 11.80 -3.80
N SER A 715 -32.39 12.71 -3.02
CA SER A 715 -31.49 12.27 -1.97
C SER A 715 -32.36 11.34 -1.16
N ILE A 716 -32.21 10.03 -1.40
CA ILE A 716 -32.75 9.00 -0.54
C ILE A 716 -32.10 9.37 0.79
N ARG A 717 -32.85 10.11 1.62
CA ARG A 717 -32.43 10.48 2.97
C ARG A 717 -32.34 9.13 3.67
N HIS A 718 -31.13 8.59 3.68
CA HIS A 718 -30.74 7.42 4.44
C HIS A 718 -30.94 7.70 5.93
#